data_AF-A0A2G6IJN9-F1
#
_entry.id   AF-A0A2G6IJN9-F1
#
_cell.length_a   1.000
_cell.length_b   1.000
_cell.length_c   1.000
_cell.angle_alpha   90.00
_cell.angle_beta   90.00
_cell.angle_gamma   90.00
#
_symmetry.space_group_name_H-M   'P 1'
#
loop_
_entity.id
_entity.type
_entity.pdbx_description
1 polymer ?
#
loop_
_entity_poly.entity_id
_entity_poly.type
_entity_poly.pdbx_seq_one_letter_code
_entity_poly.pdbx_strand_id
1 'polypeptide(L)'
;MKPSASLPFVAVAAATAVAFWALKPIFISMIGDRAGYAEVFVAAGLISVASSLFCAVLMWRRSFRLLRDRRALYGLAQAAISGGFLALWYYGFYRALYGAAKVDATVIAFTWPLISILAMRLFAPHHGRSLKGSEYALIFVSFAGAVSIGLSGLTSGGGSGEEIIFAFVAAIGSGFYLPFAINAISRFSDILGSKITGTFYVISVANAVALLAVSVQLKLSGSALYFYGFDTQVWLICALIGIGTYLVAEITWTWAFSEYQSLTLSTLPYFSPALSVILLYILFDEPVAPIAAFGLVLVLFSNMTLHGMYKSNNAMIMALIGTIYVALASQIVPPLRSDLAVDLLFAISGLFAILAGFVLSRVSGRRAQELDARSRLVRAVLAQQDSAPADHLDAIFRDLVDLQFTPGVAAQEAQAGVLRRRLAELGASAPMEAFDAWFTIHGDRLSLGEKAALWITGLGSILFLMIVRDDSPIGLIGLYVFAAGCLLMIFSISDYEQNNLHGFRNQIMRLQQGFVELGRPYYLPAALIGSRELSALPAGAVVRHKSEGGLLAEDRVAPRGGAFRVIYWLSAALVAASLVVLPLSARQDADRGLGRVMRPEQIAGRLLDQLRPGVADVTIARLDWDASRVIAEILRAVIVEGHGLNVSIRDARVDEVFPEMASDGGSIDVHPDLWTGNQAENLRRYIEDQAAVRLNIMPYQGVQGVFAPREIVEQLALRGIEDLRRPDVIARFDSDKDGRGEIWLGAQGWKSTDLMAQMLRNSGLDADWEGQVFSDRIFKAKLERDRARGVATLFYGYAPDWIHAVYDLTEITGLAEAGQHTCLDTVPDPLCALSPVAVHVAYAARLEESFPEVAHTLRHVSFRVEDLNTWLAATSHDGDRPEDVAARWLSQNPQRIKEWLGR
;
A
#
# COMPACT_ATOMS: atom_id res chain seq x y z
N MET A 1 30.53 27.37 -10.10
CA MET A 1 29.29 26.56 -10.12
C MET A 1 29.71 25.10 -10.20
N LYS A 2 29.43 24.27 -9.18
CA LYS A 2 29.62 22.81 -9.30
C LYS A 2 28.59 22.28 -10.31
N PRO A 3 28.92 21.30 -11.15
CA PRO A 3 27.95 20.70 -12.06
C PRO A 3 26.85 20.04 -11.21
N SER A 4 25.62 20.52 -11.31
CA SER A 4 24.44 19.81 -10.80
C SER A 4 24.37 18.46 -11.49
N ALA A 5 24.08 17.38 -10.75
CA ALA A 5 23.87 16.07 -11.36
C ALA A 5 22.83 16.16 -12.49
N SER A 6 23.02 15.40 -13.57
CA SER A 6 22.08 15.42 -14.69
C SER A 6 20.72 14.92 -14.20
N LEU A 7 19.64 15.65 -14.55
CA LEU A 7 18.24 15.29 -14.28
C LEU A 7 17.93 13.78 -14.46
N PRO A 8 18.41 13.09 -15.51
CA PRO A 8 18.19 11.64 -15.65
C PRO A 8 18.74 10.79 -14.49
N PHE A 9 19.89 11.15 -13.91
CA PHE A 9 20.47 10.36 -12.81
C PHE A 9 19.64 10.50 -11.52
N VAL A 10 19.12 11.70 -11.24
CA VAL A 10 18.24 11.93 -10.09
C VAL A 10 16.90 11.21 -10.26
N ALA A 11 16.37 11.16 -11.49
CA ALA A 11 15.14 10.42 -11.79
C ALA A 11 15.31 8.91 -11.61
N VAL A 12 16.43 8.33 -12.07
CA VAL A 12 16.76 6.92 -11.84
C VAL A 12 16.86 6.63 -10.35
N ALA A 13 17.57 7.47 -9.58
CA ALA A 13 17.71 7.33 -8.14
C ALA A 13 16.35 7.29 -7.41
N ALA A 14 15.42 8.20 -7.78
CA ALA A 14 14.08 8.23 -7.21
C ALA A 14 13.24 7.00 -7.62
N ALA A 15 13.32 6.56 -8.89
CA ALA A 15 12.63 5.37 -9.36
C ALA A 15 13.12 4.08 -8.68
N THR A 16 14.44 3.96 -8.45
CA THR A 16 15.02 2.85 -7.69
C THR A 16 14.47 2.79 -6.26
N ALA A 17 14.34 3.93 -5.58
CA ALA A 17 13.79 3.96 -4.23
C ALA A 17 12.33 3.47 -4.20
N VAL A 18 11.51 3.94 -5.14
CA VAL A 18 10.10 3.55 -5.28
C VAL A 18 9.96 2.06 -5.53
N ALA A 19 10.79 1.49 -6.40
CA ALA A 19 10.76 0.06 -6.69
C ALA A 19 11.06 -0.79 -5.44
N PHE A 20 12.10 -0.44 -4.67
CA PHE A 20 12.44 -1.17 -3.45
C PHE A 20 11.40 -1.02 -2.34
N TRP A 21 10.84 0.19 -2.16
CA TRP A 21 9.75 0.38 -1.20
C TRP A 21 8.49 -0.39 -1.61
N ALA A 22 8.20 -0.43 -2.91
CA ALA A 22 7.04 -1.17 -3.42
C ALA A 22 7.17 -2.68 -3.22
N LEU A 23 8.38 -3.22 -3.26
CA LEU A 23 8.69 -4.64 -3.04
C LEU A 23 8.74 -5.03 -1.55
N LYS A 24 8.76 -4.07 -0.62
CA LYS A 24 8.90 -4.38 0.81
C LYS A 24 7.78 -5.27 1.35
N PRO A 25 6.48 -5.03 1.07
CA PRO A 25 5.41 -5.94 1.49
C PRO A 25 5.52 -7.33 0.84
N ILE A 26 6.00 -7.39 -0.40
CA ILE A 26 6.18 -8.62 -1.19
C ILE A 26 7.23 -9.49 -0.52
N PHE A 27 8.37 -8.91 -0.15
CA PHE A 27 9.41 -9.62 0.58
C PHE A 27 8.91 -10.20 1.91
N ILE A 28 8.08 -9.46 2.64
CA ILE A 28 7.46 -9.97 3.87
C ILE A 28 6.51 -11.13 3.58
N SER A 29 5.65 -11.01 2.57
CA SER A 29 4.77 -12.11 2.14
C SER A 29 5.53 -13.35 1.68
N MET A 30 6.68 -13.18 1.01
CA MET A 30 7.55 -14.31 0.62
C MET A 30 8.17 -15.03 1.81
N ILE A 31 8.54 -14.29 2.87
CA ILE A 31 9.06 -14.90 4.11
C ILE A 31 7.96 -15.73 4.76
N GLY A 32 6.74 -15.17 4.84
CA GLY A 32 5.58 -15.83 5.42
C GLY A 32 5.78 -16.10 6.91
N ASP A 33 5.42 -17.31 7.33
CA ASP A 33 5.47 -17.77 8.72
C ASP A 33 6.86 -18.28 9.16
N ARG A 34 7.86 -18.29 8.26
CA ARG A 34 9.23 -18.75 8.55
C ARG A 34 10.01 -17.85 9.52
N ALA A 35 9.56 -16.60 9.68
CA ALA A 35 10.17 -15.64 10.60
C ALA A 35 9.12 -14.65 11.10
N GLY A 36 9.27 -14.19 12.34
CA GLY A 36 8.47 -13.08 12.88
C GLY A 36 8.97 -11.72 12.41
N TYR A 37 8.16 -10.69 12.63
CA TYR A 37 8.47 -9.32 12.21
C TYR A 37 9.73 -8.76 12.88
N ALA A 38 10.00 -9.15 14.14
CA ALA A 38 11.14 -8.66 14.91
C ALA A 38 12.46 -9.28 14.42
N GLU A 39 12.45 -10.58 14.11
CA GLU A 39 13.59 -11.29 13.55
C GLU A 39 13.97 -10.75 12.18
N VAL A 40 12.99 -10.53 11.31
CA VAL A 40 13.22 -9.93 9.98
C VAL A 40 13.81 -8.53 10.12
N PHE A 41 13.28 -7.71 11.04
CA PHE A 41 13.85 -6.38 11.32
C PHE A 41 15.31 -6.47 11.77
N VAL A 42 15.61 -7.31 12.76
CA VAL A 42 16.96 -7.43 13.33
C VAL A 42 17.93 -7.97 12.29
N ALA A 43 17.56 -9.02 11.55
CA ALA A 43 18.40 -9.59 10.49
C ALA A 43 18.70 -8.57 9.38
N ALA A 44 17.66 -7.92 8.83
CA ALA A 44 17.83 -6.91 7.79
C ALA A 44 18.63 -5.69 8.30
N GLY A 45 18.37 -5.25 9.53
CA GLY A 45 19.09 -4.16 10.18
C GLY A 45 20.58 -4.49 10.38
N LEU A 46 20.91 -5.68 10.88
CA LEU A 46 22.30 -6.15 11.02
C LEU A 46 23.01 -6.19 9.68
N ILE A 47 22.38 -6.72 8.63
CA ILE A 47 22.95 -6.74 7.28
C ILE A 47 23.18 -5.32 6.75
N SER A 48 22.24 -4.41 6.98
CA SER A 48 22.34 -2.99 6.60
C SER A 48 23.52 -2.29 7.31
N VAL A 49 23.66 -2.49 8.62
CA VAL A 49 24.74 -1.91 9.42
C VAL A 49 26.09 -2.52 9.04
N ALA A 50 26.18 -3.84 8.87
CA ALA A 50 27.40 -4.53 8.44
C ALA A 50 27.86 -4.05 7.06
N SER A 51 26.93 -3.93 6.11
CA SER A 51 27.21 -3.40 4.76
C SER A 51 27.67 -1.94 4.81
N SER A 52 27.04 -1.12 5.67
CA SER A 52 27.45 0.27 5.90
C SER A 52 28.86 0.37 6.49
N LEU A 53 29.18 -0.46 7.48
CA LEU A 53 30.51 -0.52 8.09
C LEU A 53 31.57 -0.94 7.08
N PHE A 54 31.28 -1.96 6.26
CA PHE A 54 32.17 -2.40 5.18
C PHE A 54 32.46 -1.26 4.20
N CYS A 55 31.43 -0.56 3.71
CA CYS A 55 31.58 0.61 2.85
C CYS A 55 32.36 1.76 3.53
N ALA A 56 32.11 2.01 4.82
CA ALA A 56 32.82 3.02 5.60
C ALA A 56 34.32 2.69 5.78
N VAL A 57 34.67 1.39 5.90
CA VAL A 57 36.07 0.91 5.93
C VAL A 57 36.72 1.09 4.56
N LEU A 58 36.05 0.74 3.46
CA LEU A 58 36.56 1.02 2.11
C LEU A 58 36.80 2.53 1.88
N MET A 59 35.96 3.38 2.48
CA MET A 59 36.05 4.84 2.42
C MET A 59 36.82 5.46 3.61
N TRP A 60 37.82 4.75 4.17
CA TRP A 60 38.46 5.12 5.45
C TRP A 60 38.88 6.60 5.55
N ARG A 61 39.50 7.18 4.52
CA ARG A 61 39.94 8.60 4.51
C ARG A 61 38.79 9.60 4.67
N ARG A 62 37.57 9.24 4.25
CA ARG A 62 36.37 10.07 4.40
C ARG A 62 35.78 9.87 5.80
N SER A 63 35.72 8.62 6.27
CA SER A 63 35.28 8.26 7.62
C SER A 63 36.10 8.99 8.71
N PHE A 64 37.43 8.95 8.61
CA PHE A 64 38.31 9.64 9.56
C PHE A 64 38.15 11.17 9.55
N ARG A 65 37.87 11.77 8.40
CA ARG A 65 37.58 13.21 8.32
C ARG A 65 36.30 13.58 9.05
N LEU A 66 35.26 12.76 8.91
CA LEU A 66 33.98 12.98 9.58
C LEU A 66 34.11 12.84 11.11
N LEU A 67 34.84 11.81 11.57
CA LEU A 67 35.03 11.55 13.00
C LEU A 67 35.87 12.63 13.71
N ARG A 68 36.81 13.28 13.02
CA ARG A 68 37.70 14.29 13.62
C ARG A 68 37.09 15.68 13.68
N ASP A 69 36.12 16.00 12.81
CA ASP A 69 35.53 17.33 12.73
C ASP A 69 34.42 17.50 13.77
N ARG A 70 34.60 18.41 14.74
CA ARG A 70 33.59 18.69 15.79
C ARG A 70 32.25 19.16 15.23
N ARG A 71 32.23 19.72 14.01
CA ARG A 71 30.99 20.12 13.33
C ARG A 71 30.11 18.92 12.96
N ALA A 72 30.69 17.70 12.90
CA ALA A 72 29.95 16.48 12.65
C ALA A 72 29.00 16.11 13.80
N LEU A 73 29.23 16.58 15.04
CA LEU A 73 28.40 16.23 16.20
C LEU A 73 26.93 16.62 16.03
N TYR A 74 26.66 17.81 15.49
CA TYR A 74 25.30 18.23 15.19
C TYR A 74 24.66 17.35 14.11
N GLY A 75 25.41 17.02 13.06
CA GLY A 75 24.94 16.13 12.00
C GLY A 75 24.66 14.72 12.52
N LEU A 76 25.49 14.21 13.43
CA LEU A 76 25.31 12.92 14.09
C LEU A 76 24.04 12.91 14.97
N ALA A 77 23.81 13.97 15.75
CA ALA A 77 22.61 14.08 16.58
C ALA A 77 21.33 14.10 15.73
N GLN A 78 21.33 14.87 14.63
CA GLN A 78 20.21 14.91 13.69
C GLN A 78 20.00 13.55 12.99
N ALA A 79 21.08 12.88 12.57
CA ALA A 79 21.01 11.54 12.00
C ALA A 79 20.48 10.51 13.01
N ALA A 80 20.82 10.63 14.30
CA ALA A 80 20.30 9.77 15.35
C ALA A 80 18.80 9.98 15.59
N ILE A 81 18.33 11.23 15.62
CA ILE A 81 16.88 11.53 15.69
C ILE A 81 16.16 10.92 14.48
N SER A 82 16.73 11.08 13.28
CA SER A 82 16.21 10.45 12.06
C SER A 82 16.15 8.92 12.20
N GLY A 83 17.17 8.29 12.79
CA GLY A 83 17.20 6.86 13.09
C GLY A 83 16.10 6.40 14.05
N GLY A 84 15.78 7.19 15.08
CA GLY A 84 14.65 6.91 15.97
C GLY A 84 13.30 6.88 15.23
N PHE A 85 13.10 7.78 14.26
CA PHE A 85 11.91 7.75 13.42
C PHE A 85 11.93 6.62 12.38
N LEU A 86 13.10 6.26 11.84
CA LEU A 86 13.24 5.06 10.99
C LEU A 86 12.97 3.76 11.76
N ALA A 87 13.28 3.68 13.05
CA ALA A 87 12.85 2.56 13.88
C ALA A 87 11.32 2.43 13.89
N LEU A 88 10.59 3.53 14.11
CA LEU A 88 9.12 3.53 14.05
C LEU A 88 8.60 3.12 12.66
N TRP A 89 9.24 3.60 11.59
CA TRP A 89 8.89 3.24 10.21
C TRP A 89 9.06 1.74 9.95
N TYR A 90 10.24 1.20 10.23
CA TYR A 90 10.57 -0.17 9.88
C TYR A 90 9.86 -1.18 10.78
N TYR A 91 9.95 -1.00 12.10
CA TYR A 91 9.34 -1.90 13.07
C TYR A 91 7.82 -1.85 13.00
N GLY A 92 7.23 -0.64 12.99
CA GLY A 92 5.79 -0.46 12.89
C GLY A 92 5.23 -1.04 11.59
N PHE A 93 5.94 -0.86 10.46
CA PHE A 93 5.43 -1.37 9.20
C PHE A 93 5.45 -2.90 9.13
N TYR A 94 6.51 -3.55 9.61
CA TYR A 94 6.52 -5.02 9.64
C TYR A 94 5.48 -5.57 10.60
N ARG A 95 5.38 -4.99 11.80
CA ARG A 95 4.37 -5.41 12.77
C ARG A 95 2.95 -5.31 12.18
N ALA A 96 2.63 -4.23 11.47
CA ALA A 96 1.36 -4.08 10.78
C ALA A 96 1.17 -5.10 9.63
N LEU A 97 2.20 -5.42 8.86
CA LEU A 97 2.13 -6.40 7.75
C LEU A 97 1.91 -7.85 8.23
N TYR A 98 2.38 -8.19 9.44
CA TYR A 98 2.15 -9.50 10.04
C TYR A 98 0.83 -9.57 10.81
N GLY A 99 0.40 -8.45 11.43
CA GLY A 99 -0.74 -8.42 12.33
C GLY A 99 -2.08 -7.98 11.70
N ALA A 100 -2.06 -7.33 10.54
CA ALA A 100 -3.25 -6.81 9.86
C ALA A 100 -3.28 -7.15 8.36
N ALA A 101 -4.39 -6.85 7.68
CA ALA A 101 -4.50 -7.02 6.24
C ALA A 101 -3.40 -6.22 5.51
N LYS A 102 -2.59 -6.91 4.70
CA LYS A 102 -1.35 -6.33 4.13
C LYS A 102 -1.64 -5.14 3.22
N VAL A 103 -2.74 -5.17 2.49
CA VAL A 103 -3.22 -4.07 1.64
C VAL A 103 -3.52 -2.83 2.49
N ASP A 104 -4.29 -2.99 3.57
CA ASP A 104 -4.69 -1.89 4.46
C ASP A 104 -3.47 -1.27 5.15
N ALA A 105 -2.61 -2.12 5.72
CA ALA A 105 -1.37 -1.68 6.35
C ALA A 105 -0.47 -0.91 5.37
N THR A 106 -0.38 -1.38 4.12
CA THR A 106 0.38 -0.71 3.05
C THR A 106 -0.22 0.66 2.74
N VAL A 107 -1.51 0.77 2.45
CA VAL A 107 -2.14 2.04 2.08
C VAL A 107 -1.99 3.08 3.19
N ILE A 108 -2.18 2.69 4.45
CA ILE A 108 -2.03 3.58 5.61
C ILE A 108 -0.57 4.03 5.78
N ALA A 109 0.38 3.10 5.77
CA ALA A 109 1.80 3.38 6.00
C ALA A 109 2.38 4.37 4.96
N PHE A 110 1.89 4.32 3.72
CA PHE A 110 2.30 5.22 2.63
C PHE A 110 1.64 6.60 2.63
N THR A 111 0.87 6.96 3.66
CA THR A 111 0.43 8.35 3.89
C THR A 111 1.54 9.26 4.40
N TRP A 112 2.71 8.69 4.72
CA TRP A 112 3.88 9.40 5.24
C TRP A 112 4.29 10.67 4.50
N PRO A 113 4.17 10.83 3.17
CA PRO A 113 4.70 12.04 2.55
C PRO A 113 3.86 13.27 2.89
N LEU A 114 2.58 13.11 3.25
CA LEU A 114 1.75 14.19 3.78
C LEU A 114 2.22 14.65 5.14
N ILE A 115 2.58 13.67 5.99
CA ILE A 115 3.22 13.92 7.28
C ILE A 115 4.56 14.64 7.05
N SER A 116 5.33 14.22 6.04
CA SER A 116 6.61 14.84 5.72
C SER A 116 6.48 16.32 5.31
N ILE A 117 5.42 16.70 4.59
CA ILE A 117 5.17 18.10 4.23
C ILE A 117 4.99 18.96 5.50
N LEU A 118 4.26 18.45 6.49
CA LEU A 118 4.04 19.12 7.78
C LEU A 118 5.33 19.13 8.62
N ALA A 119 6.02 17.98 8.72
CA ALA A 119 7.24 17.83 9.50
C ALA A 119 8.38 18.70 8.95
N MET A 120 8.54 18.77 7.62
CA MET A 120 9.52 19.64 6.96
C MET A 120 9.30 21.11 7.31
N ARG A 121 8.05 21.55 7.40
CA ARG A 121 7.73 22.93 7.81
C ARG A 121 8.10 23.21 9.27
N LEU A 122 7.86 22.25 10.17
CA LEU A 122 8.11 22.42 11.60
C LEU A 122 9.60 22.31 11.95
N PHE A 123 10.31 21.33 11.38
CA PHE A 123 11.67 20.96 11.78
C PHE A 123 12.76 21.34 10.77
N ALA A 124 12.38 21.73 9.56
CA ALA A 124 13.30 22.23 8.52
C ALA A 124 12.72 23.44 7.77
N PRO A 125 12.35 24.54 8.48
CA PRO A 125 11.60 25.67 7.89
C PRO A 125 12.33 26.39 6.76
N HIS A 126 13.67 26.30 6.69
CA HIS A 126 14.46 26.84 5.56
C HIS A 126 14.26 26.07 4.25
N HIS A 127 13.78 24.81 4.34
CA HIS A 127 13.46 23.95 3.21
C HIS A 127 11.94 23.80 3.02
N GLY A 128 11.16 23.96 4.11
CA GLY A 128 9.70 23.83 4.11
C GLY A 128 8.97 25.08 3.59
N ARG A 129 8.06 24.89 2.64
CA ARG A 129 7.21 25.98 2.10
C ARG A 129 6.04 26.34 3.05
N SER A 130 5.51 27.55 2.89
CA SER A 130 4.21 27.91 3.48
C SER A 130 3.07 27.24 2.71
N LEU A 131 2.12 26.63 3.43
CA LEU A 131 0.91 26.04 2.88
C LEU A 131 -0.26 27.05 2.88
N LYS A 132 -1.07 27.04 1.83
CA LYS A 132 -2.34 27.76 1.73
C LYS A 132 -3.45 26.98 2.44
N GLY A 133 -4.53 27.65 2.85
CA GLY A 133 -5.68 27.00 3.51
C GLY A 133 -6.29 25.83 2.71
N SER A 134 -6.32 25.92 1.38
CA SER A 134 -6.79 24.85 0.50
C SER A 134 -5.89 23.61 0.51
N GLU A 135 -4.59 23.80 0.73
CA GLU A 135 -3.62 22.69 0.81
C GLU A 135 -3.75 21.94 2.13
N TYR A 136 -4.06 22.66 3.21
CA TYR A 136 -4.40 22.02 4.49
C TYR A 136 -5.67 21.16 4.39
N ALA A 137 -6.69 21.62 3.66
CA ALA A 137 -7.90 20.84 3.44
C ALA A 137 -7.62 19.54 2.67
N LEU A 138 -6.77 19.57 1.63
CA LEU A 138 -6.36 18.37 0.88
C LEU A 138 -5.58 17.38 1.75
N ILE A 139 -4.67 17.87 2.59
CA ILE A 139 -3.94 17.02 3.54
C ILE A 139 -4.93 16.34 4.49
N PHE A 140 -5.88 17.09 5.05
CA PHE A 140 -6.90 16.56 5.95
C PHE A 140 -7.77 15.49 5.29
N VAL A 141 -8.25 15.74 4.07
CA VAL A 141 -9.01 14.77 3.27
C VAL A 141 -8.22 13.47 3.12
N SER A 142 -6.93 13.56 2.79
CA SER A 142 -6.07 12.38 2.67
C SER A 142 -5.91 11.57 3.95
N PHE A 143 -5.77 12.23 5.10
CA PHE A 143 -5.71 11.55 6.39
C PHE A 143 -7.04 10.89 6.72
N ALA A 144 -8.16 11.53 6.41
CA ALA A 144 -9.48 10.94 6.61
C ALA A 144 -9.61 9.61 5.85
N GLY A 145 -9.09 9.52 4.62
CA GLY A 145 -9.06 8.26 3.86
C GLY A 145 -8.30 7.13 4.57
N ALA A 146 -7.11 7.42 5.13
CA ALA A 146 -6.33 6.44 5.88
C ALA A 146 -6.99 6.05 7.21
N VAL A 147 -7.56 7.04 7.92
CA VAL A 147 -8.29 6.81 9.18
C VAL A 147 -9.53 5.95 8.96
N SER A 148 -10.25 6.13 7.86
CA SER A 148 -11.40 5.29 7.53
C SER A 148 -11.02 3.81 7.39
N ILE A 149 -9.88 3.50 6.75
CA ILE A 149 -9.36 2.12 6.66
C ILE A 149 -8.99 1.59 8.06
N GLY A 150 -8.30 2.40 8.86
CA GLY A 150 -7.92 2.01 10.22
C GLY A 150 -9.12 1.72 11.13
N LEU A 151 -10.17 2.55 11.04
CA LEU A 151 -11.38 2.40 11.83
C LEU A 151 -12.17 1.15 11.44
N SER A 152 -12.25 0.80 10.14
CA SER A 152 -12.89 -0.46 9.74
C SER A 152 -12.17 -1.68 10.30
N GLY A 153 -10.83 -1.64 10.36
CA GLY A 153 -10.02 -2.71 10.96
C GLY A 153 -10.16 -2.80 12.49
N LEU A 154 -10.48 -1.70 13.18
CA LEU A 154 -10.69 -1.67 14.64
C LEU A 154 -12.07 -2.21 15.07
N THR A 155 -13.08 -2.11 14.21
CA THR A 155 -14.47 -2.47 14.53
C THR A 155 -14.82 -3.94 14.27
N SER A 156 -13.95 -4.71 13.63
CA SER A 156 -14.17 -6.13 13.28
C SER A 156 -14.01 -7.11 14.46
N GLY A 157 -13.82 -6.63 15.70
CA GLY A 157 -14.04 -7.42 16.93
C GLY A 157 -13.05 -8.54 17.26
N GLY A 158 -11.97 -8.70 16.50
CA GLY A 158 -10.83 -9.59 16.81
C GLY A 158 -9.56 -8.79 17.07
N GLY A 159 -8.56 -9.37 17.76
CA GLY A 159 -7.30 -8.72 18.15
C GLY A 159 -6.43 -8.14 17.00
N SER A 160 -6.89 -8.19 15.75
CA SER A 160 -6.29 -7.58 14.55
C SER A 160 -6.40 -6.05 14.50
N GLY A 161 -7.39 -5.45 15.18
CA GLY A 161 -7.58 -4.00 15.23
C GLY A 161 -6.44 -3.24 15.94
N GLU A 162 -5.75 -3.86 16.89
CA GLU A 162 -4.63 -3.21 17.57
C GLU A 162 -3.38 -3.13 16.68
N GLU A 163 -3.18 -4.13 15.82
CA GLU A 163 -1.98 -4.22 14.98
C GLU A 163 -2.01 -3.22 13.81
N ILE A 164 -3.20 -2.86 13.30
CA ILE A 164 -3.31 -1.83 12.23
C ILE A 164 -2.83 -0.44 12.69
N ILE A 165 -2.82 -0.17 14.00
CA ILE A 165 -2.28 1.07 14.58
C ILE A 165 -0.80 1.24 14.22
N PHE A 166 -0.05 0.14 14.11
CA PHE A 166 1.36 0.19 13.75
C PHE A 166 1.60 0.68 12.31
N ALA A 167 0.60 0.61 11.42
CA ALA A 167 0.69 1.23 10.10
C ALA A 167 0.68 2.76 10.20
N PHE A 168 -0.08 3.34 11.13
CA PHE A 168 -0.02 4.78 11.41
C PHE A 168 1.28 5.19 12.09
N VAL A 169 1.77 4.38 13.04
CA VAL A 169 3.09 4.58 13.67
C VAL A 169 4.18 4.60 12.60
N ALA A 170 4.10 3.67 11.65
CA ALA A 170 5.00 3.62 10.51
C ALA A 170 4.91 4.90 9.66
N ALA A 171 3.71 5.31 9.28
CA ALA A 171 3.50 6.54 8.51
C ALA A 171 4.13 7.77 9.20
N ILE A 172 3.95 7.88 10.51
CA ILE A 172 4.54 8.96 11.33
C ILE A 172 6.07 8.87 11.31
N GLY A 173 6.65 7.70 11.56
CA GLY A 173 8.10 7.48 11.49
C GLY A 173 8.68 7.92 10.15
N SER A 174 8.10 7.46 9.05
CA SER A 174 8.55 7.82 7.70
C SER A 174 8.29 9.29 7.34
N GLY A 175 7.26 9.92 7.90
CA GLY A 175 7.03 11.35 7.69
C GLY A 175 8.06 12.23 8.40
N PHE A 176 8.46 11.84 9.61
CA PHE A 176 9.28 12.66 10.49
C PHE A 176 10.79 12.45 10.33
N TYR A 177 11.28 11.35 9.75
CA TYR A 177 12.73 11.14 9.63
C TYR A 177 13.41 12.14 8.68
N LEU A 178 12.72 12.56 7.62
CA LEU A 178 13.29 13.30 6.48
C LEU A 178 13.84 14.69 6.84
N PRO A 179 13.14 15.56 7.63
CA PRO A 179 13.69 16.84 8.06
C PRO A 179 15.03 16.73 8.78
N PHE A 180 15.16 15.77 9.69
CA PHE A 180 16.39 15.55 10.46
C PHE A 180 17.50 14.97 9.58
N ALA A 181 17.16 14.06 8.64
CA ALA A 181 18.11 13.54 7.66
C ALA A 181 18.70 14.67 6.79
N ILE A 182 17.86 15.59 6.28
CA ILE A 182 18.31 16.72 5.46
C ILE A 182 19.20 17.68 6.27
N ASN A 183 18.82 17.99 7.51
CA ASN A 183 19.63 18.80 8.40
C ASN A 183 21.01 18.16 8.63
N ALA A 184 21.07 16.83 8.80
CA ALA A 184 22.33 16.10 8.93
C ALA A 184 23.16 16.10 7.63
N ILE A 185 22.52 15.91 6.48
CA ILE A 185 23.18 15.90 5.16
C ILE A 185 23.91 17.20 4.91
N SER A 186 23.28 18.35 5.22
CA SER A 186 23.91 19.67 5.02
C SER A 186 25.30 19.71 5.68
N ARG A 187 25.40 19.29 6.95
CA ARG A 187 26.66 19.27 7.71
C ARG A 187 27.66 18.24 7.20
N PHE A 188 27.21 17.02 6.92
CA PHE A 188 28.14 15.98 6.45
C PHE A 188 28.67 16.30 5.06
N SER A 189 27.84 16.90 4.20
CA SER A 189 28.24 17.31 2.86
C SER A 189 29.26 18.46 2.87
N ASP A 190 29.17 19.39 3.82
CA ASP A 190 30.15 20.48 4.01
C ASP A 190 31.54 19.93 4.38
N ILE A 191 31.58 18.87 5.20
CA ILE A 191 32.84 18.25 5.66
C ILE A 191 33.45 17.36 4.57
N LEU A 192 32.61 16.57 3.90
CA LEU A 192 33.05 15.53 2.96
C LEU A 192 33.21 16.04 1.52
N GLY A 193 32.64 17.21 1.20
CA GLY A 193 32.65 17.83 -0.12
C GLY A 193 31.71 17.19 -1.15
N SER A 194 30.90 16.22 -0.72
CA SER A 194 30.00 15.41 -1.55
C SER A 194 28.68 15.13 -0.81
N LYS A 195 27.56 15.52 -1.41
CA LYS A 195 26.22 15.29 -0.84
C LYS A 195 25.86 13.81 -0.78
N ILE A 196 26.08 13.04 -1.86
CA ILE A 196 25.76 11.61 -1.88
C ILE A 196 26.52 10.82 -0.81
N THR A 197 27.79 11.19 -0.58
CA THR A 197 28.60 10.61 0.49
C THR A 197 28.13 11.05 1.87
N GLY A 198 27.71 12.31 2.02
CA GLY A 198 27.05 12.78 3.24
C GLY A 198 25.77 12.00 3.53
N THR A 199 24.90 11.83 2.54
CA THR A 199 23.67 11.04 2.64
C THR A 199 23.95 9.60 3.06
N PHE A 200 24.94 8.94 2.45
CA PHE A 200 25.37 7.60 2.87
C PHE A 200 25.64 7.53 4.38
N TYR A 201 26.50 8.40 4.93
CA TYR A 201 26.81 8.36 6.36
C TYR A 201 25.61 8.72 7.25
N VAL A 202 24.75 9.65 6.81
CA VAL A 202 23.52 9.98 7.55
C VAL A 202 22.60 8.77 7.66
N ILE A 203 22.31 8.10 6.54
CA ILE A 203 21.45 6.92 6.52
C ILE A 203 22.09 5.75 7.27
N SER A 204 23.41 5.52 7.12
CA SER A 204 24.12 4.48 7.88
C SER A 204 24.05 4.71 9.39
N VAL A 205 24.21 5.94 9.87
CA VAL A 205 24.05 6.27 11.29
C VAL A 205 22.59 6.08 11.72
N ALA A 206 21.64 6.56 10.90
CA ALA A 206 20.22 6.44 11.19
C ALA A 206 19.79 4.96 11.31
N ASN A 207 20.24 4.08 10.41
CA ASN A 207 19.95 2.64 10.46
C ASN A 207 20.60 1.96 11.66
N ALA A 208 21.83 2.35 12.04
CA ALA A 208 22.49 1.83 13.24
C ALA A 208 21.73 2.22 14.51
N VAL A 209 21.24 3.46 14.58
CA VAL A 209 20.40 3.92 15.69
C VAL A 209 19.03 3.25 15.69
N ALA A 210 18.43 3.04 14.51
CA ALA A 210 17.16 2.34 14.39
C ALA A 210 17.27 0.90 14.91
N LEU A 211 18.31 0.16 14.48
CA LEU A 211 18.62 -1.18 14.97
C LEU A 211 18.81 -1.17 16.48
N LEU A 212 19.65 -0.28 17.01
CA LEU A 212 19.90 -0.18 18.44
C LEU A 212 18.62 0.10 19.23
N ALA A 213 17.80 1.05 18.79
CA ALA A 213 16.57 1.45 19.48
C ALA A 213 15.58 0.29 19.58
N VAL A 214 15.34 -0.42 18.48
CA VAL A 214 14.43 -1.58 18.47
C VAL A 214 15.03 -2.76 19.24
N SER A 215 16.32 -3.05 19.09
CA SER A 215 16.97 -4.12 19.88
C SER A 215 16.90 -3.85 21.39
N VAL A 216 17.07 -2.59 21.81
CA VAL A 216 16.88 -2.20 23.23
C VAL A 216 15.42 -2.37 23.64
N GLN A 217 14.46 -1.93 22.81
CA GLN A 217 13.04 -2.09 23.10
C GLN A 217 12.63 -3.56 23.23
N LEU A 218 13.08 -4.43 22.33
CA LEU A 218 12.83 -5.87 22.38
C LEU A 218 13.38 -6.51 23.65
N LYS A 219 14.60 -6.11 24.05
CA LYS A 219 15.21 -6.57 25.30
C LYS A 219 14.44 -6.08 26.53
N LEU A 220 13.94 -4.84 26.51
CA LEU A 220 13.15 -4.28 27.61
C LEU A 220 11.75 -4.89 27.71
N SER A 221 11.16 -5.32 26.59
CA SER A 221 9.87 -6.01 26.58
C SER A 221 9.97 -7.51 26.85
N GLY A 222 11.18 -8.05 27.06
CA GLY A 222 11.39 -9.49 27.22
C GLY A 222 11.02 -10.30 25.98
N SER A 223 11.06 -9.68 24.79
CA SER A 223 10.69 -10.35 23.54
C SER A 223 11.88 -11.15 23.03
N ALA A 224 11.81 -12.48 23.17
CA ALA A 224 12.78 -13.41 22.60
C ALA A 224 12.72 -13.42 21.07
N LEU A 225 13.86 -13.71 20.42
CA LEU A 225 14.01 -13.75 18.96
C LEU A 225 14.28 -15.19 18.48
N TYR A 226 13.50 -15.64 17.50
CA TYR A 226 13.48 -17.02 17.04
C TYR A 226 13.95 -17.16 15.58
N PHE A 227 15.24 -17.37 15.38
CA PHE A 227 15.85 -17.51 14.04
C PHE A 227 15.80 -18.94 13.44
N TYR A 228 14.97 -19.82 14.00
CA TYR A 228 14.97 -21.25 13.66
C TYR A 228 14.45 -21.55 12.25
N GLY A 229 13.49 -20.77 11.76
CA GLY A 229 12.94 -20.90 10.41
C GLY A 229 13.75 -20.21 9.31
N PHE A 230 14.94 -19.65 9.63
CA PHE A 230 15.76 -18.93 8.65
C PHE A 230 16.54 -19.89 7.75
N ASP A 231 15.97 -20.21 6.59
CA ASP A 231 16.67 -20.85 5.49
C ASP A 231 17.47 -19.84 4.63
N THR A 232 18.20 -20.35 3.63
CA THR A 232 18.99 -19.52 2.70
C THR A 232 18.13 -18.47 1.97
N GLN A 233 16.88 -18.79 1.63
CA GLN A 233 15.99 -17.87 0.95
C GLN A 233 15.58 -16.72 1.88
N VAL A 234 15.23 -16.99 3.13
CA VAL A 234 14.90 -15.97 4.14
C VAL A 234 16.09 -15.03 4.36
N TRP A 235 17.31 -15.55 4.45
CA TRP A 235 18.52 -14.72 4.55
C TRP A 235 18.74 -13.83 3.32
N LEU A 236 18.53 -14.36 2.11
CA LEU A 236 18.64 -13.57 0.87
C LEU A 236 17.58 -12.45 0.82
N ILE A 237 16.35 -12.74 1.23
CA ILE A 237 15.28 -11.73 1.30
C ILE A 237 15.63 -10.67 2.36
N CYS A 238 16.10 -11.07 3.54
CA CYS A 238 16.58 -10.12 4.56
C CYS A 238 17.72 -9.25 4.04
N ALA A 239 18.60 -9.77 3.19
CA ALA A 239 19.66 -8.99 2.54
C ALA A 239 19.09 -8.01 1.50
N LEU A 240 18.10 -8.40 0.70
CA LEU A 240 17.40 -7.50 -0.22
C LEU A 240 16.68 -6.37 0.54
N ILE A 241 16.09 -6.68 1.70
CA ILE A 241 15.51 -5.67 2.57
C ILE A 241 16.61 -4.76 3.14
N GLY A 242 17.63 -5.31 3.80
CA GLY A 242 18.66 -4.54 4.50
C GLY A 242 19.55 -3.69 3.58
N ILE A 243 19.92 -4.21 2.41
CA ILE A 243 20.74 -3.49 1.42
C ILE A 243 19.84 -2.68 0.48
N GLY A 244 18.82 -3.30 -0.10
CA GLY A 244 17.96 -2.67 -1.09
C GLY A 244 17.08 -1.59 -0.48
N THR A 245 16.31 -1.92 0.56
CA THR A 245 15.35 -0.96 1.14
C THR A 245 16.01 -0.02 2.16
N TYR A 246 16.79 -0.51 3.12
CA TYR A 246 17.31 0.37 4.18
C TYR A 246 18.50 1.23 3.73
N LEU A 247 19.28 0.78 2.74
CA LEU A 247 20.42 1.56 2.22
C LEU A 247 20.11 2.16 0.86
N VAL A 248 19.99 1.33 -0.19
CA VAL A 248 19.94 1.83 -1.56
C VAL A 248 18.75 2.78 -1.73
N ALA A 249 17.54 2.37 -1.36
CA ALA A 249 16.34 3.19 -1.50
C ALA A 249 16.40 4.47 -0.66
N GLU A 250 16.76 4.38 0.62
CA GLU A 250 16.83 5.57 1.48
C GLU A 250 17.92 6.54 1.06
N ILE A 251 19.09 6.05 0.63
CA ILE A 251 20.18 6.90 0.15
C ILE A 251 19.76 7.56 -1.16
N THR A 252 19.26 6.80 -2.15
CA THR A 252 18.92 7.35 -3.45
C THR A 252 17.77 8.35 -3.34
N TRP A 253 16.75 8.08 -2.52
CA TRP A 253 15.64 8.99 -2.27
C TRP A 253 16.10 10.25 -1.54
N THR A 254 16.75 10.10 -0.37
CA THR A 254 17.11 11.25 0.47
C THR A 254 18.12 12.13 -0.27
N TRP A 255 19.04 11.54 -1.03
CA TRP A 255 19.95 12.26 -1.90
C TRP A 255 19.19 13.00 -3.01
N ALA A 256 18.32 12.32 -3.75
CA ALA A 256 17.53 12.92 -4.83
C ALA A 256 16.69 14.11 -4.34
N PHE A 257 16.04 13.95 -3.19
CA PHE A 257 15.25 15.00 -2.54
C PHE A 257 16.12 16.19 -2.09
N SER A 258 17.34 15.93 -1.58
CA SER A 258 18.27 16.99 -1.16
C SER A 258 18.96 17.73 -2.31
N GLU A 259 19.05 17.09 -3.48
CA GLU A 259 19.74 17.64 -4.65
C GLU A 259 18.82 18.47 -5.53
N TYR A 260 17.55 18.07 -5.66
CA TYR A 260 16.69 18.57 -6.72
C TYR A 260 15.46 19.28 -6.17
N GLN A 261 15.37 20.60 -6.44
CA GLN A 261 14.20 21.42 -6.08
C GLN A 261 12.96 21.17 -6.98
N SER A 262 13.01 20.22 -7.91
CA SER A 262 11.87 19.91 -8.77
C SER A 262 10.88 18.98 -8.08
N LEU A 263 9.61 19.37 -8.14
CA LEU A 263 8.48 18.64 -7.56
C LEU A 263 8.12 17.36 -8.31
N THR A 264 8.65 17.20 -9.51
CA THR A 264 8.35 16.05 -10.36
C THR A 264 8.94 14.76 -9.77
N LEU A 265 10.02 14.88 -9.01
CA LEU A 265 10.64 13.75 -8.32
C LEU A 265 10.02 13.52 -6.94
N SER A 266 9.51 14.58 -6.30
CA SER A 266 8.84 14.44 -5.01
C SER A 266 7.49 13.70 -5.12
N THR A 267 6.94 13.55 -6.33
CA THR A 267 5.71 12.79 -6.57
C THR A 267 5.90 11.29 -6.79
N LEU A 268 7.12 10.81 -7.05
CA LEU A 268 7.35 9.41 -7.38
C LEU A 268 7.05 8.41 -6.23
N PRO A 269 7.38 8.69 -4.96
CA PRO A 269 7.07 7.77 -3.85
C PRO A 269 5.59 7.46 -3.69
N TYR A 270 4.71 8.34 -4.16
CA TYR A 270 3.26 8.13 -4.07
C TYR A 270 2.79 6.94 -4.89
N PHE A 271 3.55 6.48 -5.88
CA PHE A 271 3.22 5.26 -6.62
C PHE A 271 3.57 3.97 -5.87
N SER A 272 4.43 4.05 -4.85
CA SER A 272 4.86 2.89 -4.08
C SER A 272 3.69 2.09 -3.50
N PRO A 273 2.69 2.69 -2.81
CA PRO A 273 1.55 1.93 -2.29
C PRO A 273 0.70 1.32 -3.40
N ALA A 274 0.46 2.05 -4.51
CA ALA A 274 -0.32 1.52 -5.62
C ALA A 274 0.37 0.30 -6.25
N LEU A 275 1.68 0.39 -6.47
CA LEU A 275 2.47 -0.71 -7.00
C LEU A 275 2.53 -1.88 -6.01
N SER A 276 2.71 -1.62 -4.71
CA SER A 276 2.66 -2.66 -3.68
C SER A 276 1.32 -3.38 -3.65
N VAL A 277 0.20 -2.65 -3.69
CA VAL A 277 -1.13 -3.24 -3.69
C VAL A 277 -1.34 -4.09 -4.93
N ILE A 278 -0.95 -3.60 -6.12
CA ILE A 278 -1.01 -4.37 -7.36
C ILE A 278 -0.15 -5.65 -7.27
N LEU A 279 1.06 -5.56 -6.72
CA LEU A 279 1.95 -6.71 -6.61
C LEU A 279 1.49 -7.72 -5.54
N LEU A 280 0.99 -7.26 -4.39
CA LEU A 280 0.38 -8.13 -3.37
C LEU A 280 -0.82 -8.88 -3.95
N TYR A 281 -1.61 -8.15 -4.72
CA TYR A 281 -2.77 -8.67 -5.40
C TYR A 281 -2.40 -9.75 -6.44
N ILE A 282 -1.43 -9.47 -7.31
CA ILE A 282 -1.00 -10.40 -8.39
C ILE A 282 -0.23 -11.61 -7.84
N LEU A 283 0.69 -11.40 -6.89
CA LEU A 283 1.64 -12.42 -6.48
C LEU A 283 1.16 -13.29 -5.31
N PHE A 284 0.19 -12.81 -4.53
CA PHE A 284 -0.23 -13.46 -3.28
C PHE A 284 -1.75 -13.52 -3.10
N ASP A 285 -2.54 -13.16 -4.12
CA ASP A 285 -4.02 -13.13 -4.05
C ASP A 285 -4.56 -12.30 -2.87
N GLU A 286 -3.81 -11.28 -2.42
CA GLU A 286 -4.21 -10.48 -1.26
C GLU A 286 -5.47 -9.65 -1.58
N PRO A 287 -6.55 -9.78 -0.78
CA PRO A 287 -7.81 -9.11 -1.06
C PRO A 287 -7.67 -7.60 -0.91
N VAL A 288 -8.19 -6.85 -1.89
CA VAL A 288 -8.25 -5.38 -1.84
C VAL A 288 -9.67 -4.97 -1.45
N ALA A 289 -9.85 -4.55 -0.20
CA ALA A 289 -11.13 -4.05 0.27
C ALA A 289 -11.53 -2.76 -0.48
N PRO A 290 -12.83 -2.54 -0.79
CA PRO A 290 -13.29 -1.31 -1.45
C PRO A 290 -12.86 -0.04 -0.71
N ILE A 291 -12.86 -0.08 0.63
CA ILE A 291 -12.42 1.05 1.47
C ILE A 291 -10.92 1.33 1.34
N ALA A 292 -10.10 0.29 1.15
CA ALA A 292 -8.67 0.39 0.95
C ALA A 292 -8.34 0.96 -0.44
N ALA A 293 -9.04 0.48 -1.48
CA ALA A 293 -8.96 1.05 -2.83
C ALA A 293 -9.38 2.53 -2.85
N PHE A 294 -10.48 2.86 -2.17
CA PHE A 294 -10.95 4.24 -2.04
C PHE A 294 -9.94 5.13 -1.30
N GLY A 295 -9.44 4.67 -0.14
CA GLY A 295 -8.43 5.40 0.61
C GLY A 295 -7.14 5.59 -0.19
N LEU A 296 -6.71 4.57 -0.94
CA LEU A 296 -5.57 4.67 -1.86
C LEU A 296 -5.80 5.73 -2.95
N VAL A 297 -6.95 5.71 -3.62
CA VAL A 297 -7.31 6.71 -4.64
C VAL A 297 -7.30 8.11 -4.06
N LEU A 298 -7.84 8.26 -2.86
CA LEU A 298 -7.95 9.55 -2.18
C LEU A 298 -6.57 10.07 -1.72
N VAL A 299 -5.70 9.17 -1.24
CA VAL A 299 -4.31 9.47 -0.90
C VAL A 299 -3.53 9.88 -2.15
N LEU A 300 -3.66 9.14 -3.25
CA LEU A 300 -3.04 9.49 -4.53
C LEU A 300 -3.54 10.85 -5.02
N PHE A 301 -4.85 11.07 -5.05
CA PHE A 301 -5.49 12.31 -5.50
C PHE A 301 -5.06 13.55 -4.71
N SER A 302 -5.09 13.45 -3.38
CA SER A 302 -4.74 14.58 -2.51
C SER A 302 -3.28 14.95 -2.69
N ASN A 303 -2.40 13.94 -2.77
CA ASN A 303 -0.98 14.13 -3.01
C ASN A 303 -0.67 14.72 -4.40
N MET A 304 -1.36 14.25 -5.44
CA MET A 304 -1.28 14.80 -6.79
C MET A 304 -1.65 16.28 -6.81
N THR A 305 -2.79 16.63 -6.21
CA THR A 305 -3.33 17.99 -6.26
C THR A 305 -2.41 18.95 -5.50
N LEU A 306 -1.89 18.52 -4.35
CA LEU A 306 -0.91 19.28 -3.57
C LEU A 306 0.38 19.58 -4.34
N HIS A 307 0.85 18.64 -5.17
CA HIS A 307 2.07 18.80 -5.96
C HIS A 307 1.85 19.48 -7.31
N GLY A 308 0.71 19.23 -7.97
CA GLY A 308 0.33 19.85 -9.25
C GLY A 308 0.06 21.35 -9.15
N MET A 309 -0.26 21.86 -7.96
CA MET A 309 -0.43 23.30 -7.73
C MET A 309 0.90 24.10 -7.66
N TYR A 310 2.07 23.47 -7.77
CA TYR A 310 3.37 24.13 -7.58
C TYR A 310 4.26 24.10 -8.86
N LYS A 311 5.02 25.19 -9.06
CA LYS A 311 5.91 25.55 -10.19
C LYS A 311 6.45 24.38 -11.07
N SER A 312 6.18 24.49 -12.38
CA SER A 312 6.64 23.69 -13.52
C SER A 312 6.26 22.19 -13.52
N ASN A 313 4.96 21.99 -13.72
CA ASN A 313 4.28 20.89 -14.41
C ASN A 313 5.17 19.95 -15.24
N ASN A 314 5.38 18.74 -14.73
CA ASN A 314 5.59 17.58 -15.60
C ASN A 314 4.24 16.94 -15.88
N ALA A 315 3.60 17.37 -16.97
CA ALA A 315 2.29 16.86 -17.33
C ALA A 315 2.30 15.39 -17.76
N MET A 316 3.47 14.80 -18.09
CA MET A 316 3.57 13.36 -18.29
C MET A 316 3.24 12.60 -17.00
N ILE A 317 3.65 13.15 -15.85
CA ILE A 317 3.31 12.61 -14.53
C ILE A 317 1.84 12.87 -14.20
N MET A 318 1.30 14.07 -14.45
CA MET A 318 -0.13 14.33 -14.22
C MET A 318 -1.04 13.51 -15.13
N ALA A 319 -0.61 13.23 -16.36
CA ALA A 319 -1.26 12.30 -17.28
C ALA A 319 -1.26 10.88 -16.74
N LEU A 320 -0.08 10.34 -16.38
CA LEU A 320 0.05 9.01 -15.81
C LEU A 320 -0.82 8.84 -14.56
N ILE A 321 -0.79 9.80 -13.63
CA ILE A 321 -1.56 9.67 -12.40
C ILE A 321 -3.05 9.91 -12.64
N GLY A 322 -3.45 10.82 -13.54
CA GLY A 322 -4.84 10.97 -13.95
C GLY A 322 -5.41 9.70 -14.58
N THR A 323 -4.62 9.01 -15.40
CA THR A 323 -4.95 7.70 -15.97
C THR A 323 -5.08 6.63 -14.89
N ILE A 324 -4.13 6.56 -13.95
CA ILE A 324 -4.17 5.62 -12.81
C ILE A 324 -5.36 5.91 -11.88
N TYR A 325 -5.67 7.18 -11.63
CA TYR A 325 -6.83 7.59 -10.84
C TYR A 325 -8.12 7.12 -11.50
N VAL A 326 -8.31 7.39 -12.79
CA VAL A 326 -9.52 6.96 -13.52
C VAL A 326 -9.62 5.44 -13.55
N ALA A 327 -8.49 4.75 -13.74
CA ALA A 327 -8.41 3.30 -13.76
C ALA A 327 -8.69 2.67 -12.38
N LEU A 328 -8.22 3.25 -11.28
CA LEU A 328 -8.53 2.77 -9.93
C LEU A 328 -9.96 3.16 -9.51
N ALA A 329 -10.42 4.36 -9.87
CA ALA A 329 -11.75 4.83 -9.53
C ALA A 329 -12.85 4.04 -10.24
N SER A 330 -12.61 3.55 -11.46
CA SER A 330 -13.56 2.66 -12.14
C SER A 330 -13.70 1.30 -11.43
N GLN A 331 -12.68 0.84 -10.70
CA GLN A 331 -12.68 -0.44 -9.98
C GLN A 331 -13.42 -0.38 -8.63
N ILE A 332 -13.73 0.81 -8.11
CA ILE A 332 -14.41 0.98 -6.82
C ILE A 332 -15.93 0.73 -6.92
N VAL A 333 -16.45 0.50 -8.12
CA VAL A 333 -17.89 0.53 -8.38
C VAL A 333 -18.43 -0.90 -8.48
N PRO A 334 -19.26 -1.34 -7.51
CA PRO A 334 -19.93 -2.63 -7.60
C PRO A 334 -20.96 -2.60 -8.74
N PRO A 335 -20.88 -3.51 -9.71
CA PRO A 335 -21.80 -3.55 -10.85
C PRO A 335 -23.11 -4.27 -10.49
N LEU A 336 -24.22 -3.78 -11.07
CA LEU A 336 -25.56 -4.29 -10.79
C LEU A 336 -25.78 -5.74 -11.22
N ARG A 337 -25.40 -6.16 -12.45
CA ARG A 337 -26.00 -7.39 -13.05
C ARG A 337 -25.22 -8.17 -14.13
N SER A 338 -24.01 -7.81 -14.59
CA SER A 338 -23.34 -8.61 -15.65
C SER A 338 -21.84 -8.30 -15.84
N ASP A 339 -21.01 -9.32 -16.01
CA ASP A 339 -19.57 -9.23 -16.36
C ASP A 339 -19.33 -8.41 -17.64
N LEU A 340 -20.21 -8.51 -18.64
CA LEU A 340 -20.09 -7.77 -19.90
C LEU A 340 -20.18 -6.24 -19.71
N ALA A 341 -21.07 -5.78 -18.82
CA ALA A 341 -21.22 -4.35 -18.54
C ALA A 341 -20.00 -3.81 -17.79
N VAL A 342 -19.38 -4.63 -16.94
CA VAL A 342 -18.14 -4.31 -16.21
C VAL A 342 -16.97 -4.19 -17.18
N ASP A 343 -16.80 -5.19 -18.06
CA ASP A 343 -15.75 -5.19 -19.08
C ASP A 343 -15.89 -4.00 -20.03
N LEU A 344 -17.12 -3.64 -20.41
CA LEU A 344 -17.39 -2.48 -21.26
C LEU A 344 -17.10 -1.15 -20.53
N LEU A 345 -17.46 -1.04 -19.25
CA LEU A 345 -17.12 0.12 -18.42
C LEU A 345 -15.60 0.28 -18.33
N PHE A 346 -14.87 -0.80 -18.07
CA PHE A 346 -13.40 -0.79 -18.03
C PHE A 346 -12.78 -0.47 -19.38
N ALA A 347 -13.33 -0.98 -20.48
CA ALA A 347 -12.87 -0.65 -21.82
C ALA A 347 -13.06 0.84 -22.16
N ILE A 348 -14.24 1.41 -21.90
CA ILE A 348 -14.53 2.82 -22.21
C ILE A 348 -13.73 3.75 -21.28
N SER A 349 -13.67 3.44 -19.98
CA SER A 349 -12.89 4.23 -19.01
C SER A 349 -11.38 4.13 -19.27
N GLY A 350 -10.86 2.95 -19.62
CA GLY A 350 -9.48 2.73 -20.04
C GLY A 350 -9.14 3.49 -21.32
N LEU A 351 -10.02 3.46 -22.32
CA LEU A 351 -9.86 4.22 -23.56
C LEU A 351 -9.81 5.73 -23.28
N PHE A 352 -10.72 6.24 -22.44
CA PHE A 352 -10.71 7.63 -21.99
C PHE A 352 -9.39 7.96 -21.28
N ALA A 353 -8.95 7.10 -20.36
CA ALA A 353 -7.74 7.31 -19.56
C ALA A 353 -6.47 7.36 -20.44
N ILE A 354 -6.38 6.50 -21.46
CA ILE A 354 -5.28 6.50 -22.46
C ILE A 354 -5.34 7.76 -23.31
N LEU A 355 -6.50 8.08 -23.89
CA LEU A 355 -6.69 9.26 -24.74
C LEU A 355 -6.39 10.55 -23.98
N ALA A 356 -6.95 10.71 -22.78
CA ALA A 356 -6.71 11.85 -21.91
C ALA A 356 -5.24 11.96 -21.52
N GLY A 357 -4.57 10.86 -21.21
CA GLY A 357 -3.15 10.83 -20.89
C GLY A 357 -2.27 11.30 -22.04
N PHE A 358 -2.47 10.76 -23.26
CA PHE A 358 -1.73 11.17 -24.45
C PHE A 358 -1.97 12.63 -24.81
N VAL A 359 -3.23 13.06 -24.80
CA VAL A 359 -3.58 14.45 -25.12
C VAL A 359 -2.98 15.41 -24.10
N LEU A 360 -3.09 15.12 -22.80
CA LEU A 360 -2.52 15.97 -21.75
C LEU A 360 -1.00 16.07 -21.87
N SER A 361 -0.31 14.94 -22.13
CA SER A 361 1.13 14.90 -22.38
C SER A 361 1.52 15.79 -23.57
N ARG A 362 0.80 15.65 -24.70
CA ARG A 362 1.07 16.44 -25.92
C ARG A 362 0.81 17.93 -25.70
N VAL A 363 -0.35 18.31 -25.17
CA VAL A 363 -0.73 19.72 -24.98
C VAL A 363 0.22 20.41 -24.00
N SER A 364 0.64 19.72 -22.95
CA SER A 364 1.61 20.29 -22.03
C SER A 364 3.04 20.31 -22.59
N GLY A 365 3.47 19.30 -23.34
CA GLY A 365 4.79 19.30 -23.99
C GLY A 365 4.90 20.46 -24.97
N ARG A 366 3.86 20.64 -25.80
CA ARG A 366 3.70 21.82 -26.67
C ARG A 366 3.76 23.11 -25.86
N ARG A 367 3.06 23.19 -24.71
CA ARG A 367 3.08 24.39 -23.86
C ARG A 367 4.47 24.73 -23.34
N ALA A 368 5.26 23.73 -22.95
CA ALA A 368 6.65 23.94 -22.53
C ALA A 368 7.50 24.49 -23.69
N GLN A 369 7.38 23.88 -24.87
CA GLN A 369 8.07 24.35 -26.09
C GLN A 369 7.65 25.77 -26.49
N GLU A 370 6.35 26.09 -26.40
CA GLU A 370 5.80 27.40 -26.70
C GLU A 370 6.38 28.47 -25.77
N LEU A 371 6.49 28.18 -24.48
CA LEU A 371 7.08 29.08 -23.47
C LEU A 371 8.57 29.36 -23.77
N ASP A 372 9.33 28.33 -24.15
CA ASP A 372 10.75 28.47 -24.50
C ASP A 372 10.93 29.23 -25.81
N ALA A 373 10.13 28.92 -26.84
CA ALA A 373 10.11 29.65 -28.11
C ALA A 373 9.79 31.13 -27.90
N ARG A 374 8.79 31.42 -27.06
CA ARG A 374 8.42 32.80 -26.75
C ARG A 374 9.49 33.56 -25.99
N SER A 375 10.15 32.91 -25.03
CA SER A 375 11.26 33.53 -24.29
C SER A 375 12.47 33.79 -25.19
N ARG A 376 12.67 33.00 -26.25
CA ARG A 376 13.65 33.28 -27.31
C ARG A 376 13.22 34.47 -28.16
N LEU A 377 11.95 34.55 -28.56
CA LEU A 377 11.41 35.68 -29.32
C LEU A 377 11.57 37.01 -28.58
N VAL A 378 11.14 37.07 -27.31
CA VAL A 378 11.25 38.30 -26.51
C VAL A 378 12.71 38.75 -26.38
N ARG A 379 13.64 37.81 -26.11
CA ARG A 379 15.08 38.11 -26.06
C ARG A 379 15.65 38.58 -27.40
N ALA A 380 15.23 37.96 -28.51
CA ALA A 380 15.68 38.34 -29.85
C ALA A 380 15.21 39.76 -30.23
N VAL A 381 13.99 40.13 -29.86
CA VAL A 381 13.45 41.48 -30.05
C VAL A 381 14.17 42.50 -29.16
N LEU A 382 14.39 42.18 -27.88
CA LEU A 382 15.11 43.07 -26.94
C LEU A 382 16.58 43.26 -27.31
N ALA A 383 17.22 42.28 -27.94
CA ALA A 383 18.58 42.42 -28.46
C ALA A 383 18.72 43.51 -29.54
N GLN A 384 17.59 44.00 -30.10
CA GLN A 384 17.55 45.13 -31.04
C GLN A 384 17.29 46.48 -30.36
N GLN A 385 17.35 46.57 -29.03
CA GLN A 385 17.06 47.79 -28.28
C GLN A 385 18.02 48.95 -28.59
N ASP A 386 19.26 48.65 -28.96
CA ASP A 386 20.26 49.66 -29.33
C ASP A 386 20.15 50.09 -30.81
N SER A 387 19.50 49.29 -31.65
CA SER A 387 19.41 49.46 -33.11
C SER A 387 18.04 49.93 -33.61
N ALA A 388 16.98 49.81 -32.80
CA ALA A 388 15.62 50.17 -33.15
C ALA A 388 14.97 51.13 -32.13
N PRO A 389 14.07 52.05 -32.55
CA PRO A 389 13.36 52.92 -31.62
C PRO A 389 12.53 52.14 -30.60
N ALA A 390 12.54 52.57 -29.33
CA ALA A 390 11.78 51.91 -28.26
C ALA A 390 10.27 51.83 -28.54
N ASP A 391 9.70 52.80 -29.25
CA ASP A 391 8.27 52.79 -29.66
C ASP A 391 7.97 51.68 -30.69
N HIS A 392 8.95 51.33 -31.52
CA HIS A 392 8.83 50.24 -32.50
C HIS A 392 8.83 48.87 -31.81
N LEU A 393 9.73 48.68 -30.84
CA LEU A 393 9.77 47.46 -30.01
C LEU A 393 8.52 47.33 -29.14
N ASP A 394 8.01 48.44 -28.58
CA ASP A 394 6.73 48.48 -27.86
C ASP A 394 5.56 48.07 -28.77
N ALA A 395 5.53 48.51 -30.03
CA ALA A 395 4.52 48.10 -31.00
C ALA A 395 4.59 46.59 -31.33
N ILE A 396 5.79 46.03 -31.49
CA ILE A 396 6.00 44.58 -31.70
C ILE A 396 5.47 43.78 -30.51
N PHE A 397 5.78 44.20 -29.27
CA PHE A 397 5.25 43.53 -28.09
C PHE A 397 3.73 43.64 -27.99
N ARG A 398 3.13 44.80 -28.29
CA ARG A 398 1.67 44.96 -28.30
C ARG A 398 1.00 44.04 -29.31
N ASP A 399 1.50 44.02 -30.54
CA ASP A 399 0.96 43.18 -31.60
C ASP A 399 1.15 41.68 -31.29
N LEU A 400 2.24 41.30 -30.62
CA LEU A 400 2.47 39.94 -30.12
C LEU A 400 1.50 39.56 -28.99
N VAL A 401 1.17 40.51 -28.09
CA VAL A 401 0.16 40.30 -27.05
C VAL A 401 -1.23 40.17 -27.70
N ASP A 402 -1.63 41.10 -28.55
CA ASP A 402 -2.93 41.10 -29.21
C ASP A 402 -3.16 39.81 -30.02
N LEU A 403 -2.14 39.34 -30.76
CA LEU A 403 -2.19 38.10 -31.54
C LEU A 403 -2.60 36.87 -30.72
N GLN A 404 -2.21 36.80 -29.44
CA GLN A 404 -2.56 35.67 -28.56
C GLN A 404 -4.03 35.66 -28.14
N PHE A 405 -4.71 36.81 -28.22
CA PHE A 405 -6.10 36.99 -27.80
C PHE A 405 -7.06 37.20 -28.97
N THR A 406 -6.54 37.25 -30.21
CA THR A 406 -7.37 37.35 -31.41
C THR A 406 -8.13 36.05 -31.65
N PRO A 407 -9.48 36.11 -31.74
CA PRO A 407 -10.30 34.93 -31.94
C PRO A 407 -10.31 34.50 -33.42
N GLY A 408 -10.11 33.21 -33.66
CA GLY A 408 -10.23 32.59 -34.98
C GLY A 408 -8.92 32.55 -35.78
N VAL A 409 -8.70 31.43 -36.48
CA VAL A 409 -7.46 31.12 -37.20
C VAL A 409 -7.15 32.15 -38.30
N ALA A 410 -8.16 32.53 -39.09
CA ALA A 410 -7.99 33.49 -40.18
C ALA A 410 -7.57 34.90 -39.69
N ALA A 411 -8.14 35.35 -38.57
CA ALA A 411 -7.78 36.64 -37.97
C ALA A 411 -6.37 36.61 -37.35
N GLN A 412 -6.00 35.48 -36.74
CA GLN A 412 -4.64 35.27 -36.24
C GLN A 412 -3.60 35.25 -37.36
N GLU A 413 -3.88 34.60 -38.50
CA GLU A 413 -2.98 34.61 -39.67
C GLU A 413 -2.81 36.02 -40.25
N ALA A 414 -3.91 36.77 -40.37
CA ALA A 414 -3.86 38.15 -40.86
C ALA A 414 -2.99 39.03 -39.94
N GLN A 415 -3.16 38.91 -38.62
CA GLN A 415 -2.38 39.66 -37.65
C GLN A 415 -0.92 39.19 -37.55
N ALA A 416 -0.67 37.89 -37.72
CA ALA A 416 0.70 37.37 -37.85
C ALA A 416 1.39 37.95 -39.08
N GLY A 417 0.67 38.15 -40.19
CA GLY A 417 1.20 38.85 -41.37
C GLY A 417 1.55 40.31 -41.12
N VAL A 418 0.82 41.02 -40.25
CA VAL A 418 1.18 42.38 -39.80
C VAL A 418 2.46 42.34 -38.96
N LEU A 419 2.53 41.41 -38.01
CA LEU A 419 3.68 41.29 -37.11
C LEU A 419 4.96 40.86 -37.85
N ARG A 420 4.87 39.98 -38.85
CA ARG A 420 6.00 39.62 -39.72
C ARG A 420 6.57 40.84 -40.44
N ARG A 421 5.72 41.69 -41.03
CA ARG A 421 6.18 42.94 -41.67
C ARG A 421 6.93 43.84 -40.69
N ARG A 422 6.38 44.02 -39.47
CA ARG A 422 7.00 44.84 -38.42
C ARG A 422 8.34 44.26 -37.92
N LEU A 423 8.45 42.93 -37.83
CA LEU A 423 9.70 42.25 -37.49
C LEU A 423 10.75 42.37 -38.60
N ALA A 424 10.33 42.35 -39.87
CA ALA A 424 11.24 42.53 -41.01
C ALA A 424 11.90 43.92 -41.02
N GLU A 425 11.18 44.95 -40.54
CA GLU A 425 11.68 46.33 -40.41
C GLU A 425 12.83 46.46 -39.40
N LEU A 426 13.07 45.47 -38.52
CA LEU A 426 14.23 45.45 -37.61
C LEU A 426 15.56 45.13 -38.34
N GLY A 427 15.52 44.62 -39.57
CA GLY A 427 16.72 44.29 -40.36
C GLY A 427 17.53 43.08 -39.87
N ALA A 428 17.05 42.36 -38.84
CA ALA A 428 17.68 41.15 -38.28
C ALA A 428 16.79 39.92 -38.51
N SER A 429 17.38 38.77 -38.88
CA SER A 429 16.61 37.53 -39.10
C SER A 429 16.18 36.84 -37.81
N ALA A 430 16.96 36.98 -36.72
CA ALA A 430 16.74 36.26 -35.48
C ALA A 430 15.36 36.49 -34.82
N PRO A 431 14.80 37.72 -34.76
CA PRO A 431 13.42 37.94 -34.29
C PRO A 431 12.35 37.28 -35.17
N MET A 432 12.55 37.27 -36.49
CA MET A 432 11.62 36.64 -37.44
C MET A 432 11.62 35.12 -37.28
N GLU A 433 12.81 34.50 -37.26
CA GLU A 433 12.97 33.06 -37.07
C GLU A 433 12.38 32.60 -35.73
N ALA A 434 12.60 33.38 -34.66
CA ALA A 434 12.02 33.09 -33.35
C ALA A 434 10.50 33.26 -33.33
N PHE A 435 9.96 34.20 -34.11
CA PHE A 435 8.52 34.42 -34.24
C PHE A 435 7.84 33.28 -34.99
N ASP A 436 8.37 32.88 -36.15
CA ASP A 436 7.81 31.78 -36.93
C ASP A 436 7.86 30.46 -36.15
N ALA A 437 8.98 30.17 -35.47
CA ALA A 437 9.08 29.01 -34.58
C ALA A 437 8.02 29.03 -33.47
N TRP A 438 7.78 30.20 -32.84
CA TRP A 438 6.74 30.32 -31.82
C TRP A 438 5.32 30.20 -32.42
N PHE A 439 5.06 30.84 -33.56
CA PHE A 439 3.74 30.88 -34.20
C PHE A 439 3.30 29.50 -34.71
N THR A 440 4.23 28.71 -35.28
CA THR A 440 3.97 27.31 -35.65
C THR A 440 3.55 26.49 -34.44
N ILE A 441 4.25 26.63 -33.30
CA ILE A 441 3.91 25.90 -32.06
C ILE A 441 2.57 26.41 -31.47
N HIS A 442 2.29 27.72 -31.57
CA HIS A 442 1.06 28.33 -31.07
C HIS A 442 -0.19 27.88 -31.84
N GLY A 443 -0.04 27.65 -33.15
CA GLY A 443 -1.11 27.19 -34.05
C GLY A 443 -1.46 25.70 -33.91
N ASP A 444 -0.55 24.90 -33.36
CA ASP A 444 -0.74 23.45 -33.14
C ASP A 444 -1.68 23.17 -31.95
N ARG A 445 -2.98 23.47 -32.10
CA ARG A 445 -4.02 23.26 -31.08
C ARG A 445 -4.82 21.99 -31.31
N LEU A 446 -5.46 21.50 -30.25
CA LEU A 446 -6.37 20.35 -30.32
C LEU A 446 -7.46 20.61 -31.36
N SER A 447 -7.64 19.66 -32.28
CA SER A 447 -8.71 19.68 -33.26
C SER A 447 -10.08 19.55 -32.57
N LEU A 448 -11.14 19.98 -33.26
CA LEU A 448 -12.51 19.81 -32.77
C LEU A 448 -12.83 18.32 -32.54
N GLY A 449 -12.32 17.43 -33.40
CA GLY A 449 -12.49 15.98 -33.29
C GLY A 449 -11.85 15.41 -32.01
N GLU A 450 -10.65 15.85 -31.64
CA GLU A 450 -9.99 15.40 -30.41
C GLU A 450 -10.70 15.91 -29.16
N LYS A 451 -11.18 17.16 -29.16
CA LYS A 451 -11.99 17.71 -28.08
C LYS A 451 -13.29 16.93 -27.93
N ALA A 452 -13.97 16.63 -29.04
CA ALA A 452 -15.19 15.83 -29.05
C ALA A 452 -14.94 14.40 -28.53
N ALA A 453 -13.86 13.75 -28.95
CA ALA A 453 -13.50 12.40 -28.51
C ALA A 453 -13.29 12.34 -26.98
N LEU A 454 -12.61 13.33 -26.38
CA LEU A 454 -12.42 13.41 -24.93
C LEU A 454 -13.75 13.55 -24.17
N TRP A 455 -14.64 14.43 -24.65
CA TRP A 455 -15.95 14.62 -24.02
C TRP A 455 -16.86 13.41 -24.18
N ILE A 456 -16.91 12.81 -25.36
CA ILE A 456 -17.74 11.62 -25.63
C ILE A 456 -17.29 10.45 -24.77
N THR A 457 -15.99 10.16 -24.72
CA THR A 457 -15.47 9.03 -23.95
C THR A 457 -15.56 9.27 -22.44
N GLY A 458 -15.26 10.48 -21.96
CA GLY A 458 -15.34 10.81 -20.53
C GLY A 458 -16.78 10.89 -20.02
N LEU A 459 -17.65 11.67 -20.68
CA LEU A 459 -19.06 11.81 -20.29
C LEU A 459 -19.84 10.51 -20.54
N GLY A 460 -19.51 9.79 -21.62
CA GLY A 460 -20.03 8.45 -21.89
C GLY A 460 -19.67 7.46 -20.79
N SER A 461 -18.44 7.48 -20.28
CA SER A 461 -18.04 6.65 -19.13
C SER A 461 -18.85 6.97 -17.88
N ILE A 462 -19.06 8.26 -17.59
CA ILE A 462 -19.84 8.71 -16.43
C ILE A 462 -21.31 8.26 -16.55
N LEU A 463 -21.93 8.48 -17.71
CA LEU A 463 -23.32 8.09 -17.96
C LEU A 463 -23.49 6.57 -17.91
N PHE A 464 -22.56 5.83 -18.51
CA PHE A 464 -22.57 4.37 -18.47
C PHE A 464 -22.41 3.87 -17.03
N LEU A 465 -21.53 4.49 -16.25
CA LEU A 465 -21.38 4.19 -14.83
C LEU A 465 -22.64 4.48 -14.01
N MET A 466 -23.35 5.58 -14.31
CA MET A 466 -24.63 5.89 -13.67
C MET A 466 -25.68 4.79 -13.87
N ILE A 467 -25.60 4.05 -14.98
CA ILE A 467 -26.53 2.98 -15.35
C ILE A 467 -26.13 1.65 -14.72
N VAL A 468 -24.82 1.35 -14.64
CA VAL A 468 -24.30 0.03 -14.26
C VAL A 468 -23.99 -0.09 -12.76
N ARG A 469 -23.71 1.03 -12.07
CA ARG A 469 -23.45 1.04 -10.63
C ARG A 469 -24.64 0.51 -9.83
N ASP A 470 -24.36 -0.16 -8.74
CA ASP A 470 -25.39 -0.49 -7.75
C ASP A 470 -25.93 0.75 -7.01
N ASP A 471 -27.14 0.62 -6.45
CA ASP A 471 -27.81 1.66 -5.67
C ASP A 471 -27.27 1.78 -4.24
N SER A 472 -26.09 1.21 -3.97
CA SER A 472 -25.43 1.32 -2.67
C SER A 472 -24.81 2.71 -2.47
N PRO A 473 -24.60 3.12 -1.20
CA PRO A 473 -23.80 4.30 -0.88
C PRO A 473 -22.41 4.26 -1.53
N ILE A 474 -21.77 3.08 -1.59
CA ILE A 474 -20.46 2.89 -2.21
C ILE A 474 -20.53 3.12 -3.72
N GLY A 475 -21.53 2.58 -4.41
CA GLY A 475 -21.77 2.82 -5.83
C GLY A 475 -22.01 4.30 -6.16
N LEU A 476 -22.76 5.02 -5.31
CA LEU A 476 -22.97 6.47 -5.42
C LEU A 476 -21.65 7.25 -5.27
N ILE A 477 -20.85 6.90 -4.27
CA ILE A 477 -19.57 7.56 -4.00
C ILE A 477 -18.57 7.27 -5.12
N GLY A 478 -18.46 6.01 -5.55
CA GLY A 478 -17.61 5.58 -6.65
C GLY A 478 -17.93 6.34 -7.94
N LEU A 479 -19.22 6.55 -8.23
CA LEU A 479 -19.67 7.41 -9.33
C LEU A 479 -19.16 8.86 -9.17
N TYR A 480 -19.32 9.48 -8.01
CA TYR A 480 -18.87 10.86 -7.80
C TYR A 480 -17.35 11.01 -7.93
N VAL A 481 -16.59 10.07 -7.38
CA VAL A 481 -15.12 10.04 -7.48
C VAL A 481 -14.68 9.87 -8.92
N PHE A 482 -15.27 8.90 -9.64
CA PHE A 482 -14.97 8.65 -11.03
C PHE A 482 -15.31 9.86 -11.92
N ALA A 483 -16.51 10.43 -11.74
CA ALA A 483 -16.94 11.61 -12.47
C ALA A 483 -16.05 12.82 -12.20
N ALA A 484 -15.67 13.05 -10.93
CA ALA A 484 -14.74 14.11 -10.57
C ALA A 484 -13.38 13.95 -11.27
N GLY A 485 -12.85 12.72 -11.38
CA GLY A 485 -11.60 12.46 -12.10
C GLY A 485 -11.68 12.71 -13.59
N CYS A 486 -12.72 12.19 -14.24
CA CYS A 486 -12.94 12.41 -15.67
C CYS A 486 -13.07 13.90 -16.00
N LEU A 487 -13.89 14.63 -15.23
CA LEU A 487 -14.06 16.07 -15.40
C LEU A 487 -12.76 16.84 -15.10
N LEU A 488 -12.04 16.49 -14.04
CA LEU A 488 -10.77 17.11 -13.71
C LEU A 488 -9.76 16.94 -14.85
N MET A 489 -9.67 15.75 -15.46
CA MET A 489 -8.78 15.51 -16.60
C MET A 489 -9.19 16.33 -17.83
N ILE A 490 -10.47 16.35 -18.17
CA ILE A 490 -10.98 17.13 -19.31
C ILE A 490 -10.72 18.62 -19.09
N PHE A 491 -11.03 19.14 -17.91
CA PHE A 491 -10.79 20.54 -17.59
C PHE A 491 -9.30 20.87 -17.53
N SER A 492 -8.47 19.97 -17.01
CA SER A 492 -7.02 20.15 -17.03
C SER A 492 -6.50 20.23 -18.46
N ILE A 493 -6.90 19.32 -19.35
CA ILE A 493 -6.52 19.35 -20.77
C ILE A 493 -6.99 20.65 -21.44
N SER A 494 -8.26 21.00 -21.27
CA SER A 494 -8.84 22.23 -21.82
C SER A 494 -8.09 23.46 -21.32
N ASP A 495 -7.66 23.42 -20.08
CA ASP A 495 -6.95 24.51 -19.46
C ASP A 495 -5.50 24.63 -19.96
N TYR A 496 -4.75 23.53 -20.10
CA TYR A 496 -3.45 23.55 -20.77
C TYR A 496 -3.56 24.00 -22.23
N GLU A 497 -4.72 23.75 -22.87
CA GLU A 497 -5.00 24.20 -24.23
C GLU A 497 -5.33 25.70 -24.29
N GLN A 498 -6.09 26.22 -23.33
CA GLN A 498 -6.51 27.62 -23.22
C GLN A 498 -5.52 28.50 -22.43
N ASN A 499 -4.49 27.89 -21.85
CA ASN A 499 -3.41 28.50 -21.06
C ASN A 499 -3.74 28.97 -19.62
N ASN A 500 -4.74 28.41 -18.92
CA ASN A 500 -5.42 29.16 -17.86
C ASN A 500 -5.18 28.77 -16.36
N LEU A 501 -4.65 27.60 -15.97
CA LEU A 501 -5.07 26.99 -14.68
C LEU A 501 -4.70 27.81 -13.46
N HIS A 502 -3.47 28.29 -13.41
CA HIS A 502 -3.05 29.40 -12.54
C HIS A 502 -2.07 30.31 -13.29
N GLY A 503 -2.11 30.18 -14.62
CA GLY A 503 -1.20 30.73 -15.59
C GLY A 503 -1.59 32.11 -16.02
N PHE A 504 -2.88 32.48 -16.06
CA PHE A 504 -3.29 33.80 -16.55
C PHE A 504 -2.48 34.93 -15.92
N ARG A 505 -2.26 34.88 -14.59
CA ARG A 505 -1.38 35.83 -13.90
C ARG A 505 0.08 35.75 -14.32
N ASN A 506 0.71 34.58 -14.25
CA ASN A 506 2.13 34.44 -14.58
C ASN A 506 2.41 34.62 -16.07
N GLN A 507 1.45 34.29 -16.93
CA GLN A 507 1.47 34.44 -18.38
C GLN A 507 1.27 35.89 -18.77
N ILE A 508 0.32 36.63 -18.16
CA ILE A 508 0.23 38.07 -18.30
C ILE A 508 1.53 38.70 -17.84
N MET A 509 2.05 38.37 -16.66
CA MET A 509 3.33 38.93 -16.19
C MET A 509 4.50 38.62 -17.13
N ARG A 510 4.52 37.44 -17.76
CA ARG A 510 5.49 37.10 -18.82
C ARG A 510 5.23 37.81 -20.15
N LEU A 511 3.97 38.11 -20.49
CA LEU A 511 3.57 39.00 -21.60
C LEU A 511 4.07 40.43 -21.34
N GLN A 512 4.16 40.79 -20.07
CA GLN A 512 4.60 42.11 -19.65
C GLN A 512 6.11 42.30 -19.63
N GLN A 513 6.92 41.23 -19.71
CA GLN A 513 8.36 41.32 -19.52
C GLN A 513 9.04 42.29 -20.50
N GLY A 514 8.71 42.22 -21.80
CA GLY A 514 9.26 43.14 -22.79
C GLY A 514 8.93 44.62 -22.50
N PHE A 515 7.75 44.91 -21.99
CA PHE A 515 7.36 46.27 -21.60
C PHE A 515 8.10 46.76 -20.36
N VAL A 516 8.29 45.89 -19.36
CA VAL A 516 9.05 46.21 -18.14
C VAL A 516 10.50 46.53 -18.47
N GLU A 517 11.14 45.73 -19.34
CA GLU A 517 12.54 45.94 -19.76
C GLU A 517 12.70 47.22 -20.61
N LEU A 518 11.67 47.63 -21.37
CA LEU A 518 11.63 48.91 -22.08
C LEU A 518 11.21 50.10 -21.19
N GLY A 519 10.94 49.90 -19.89
CA GLY A 519 10.47 50.94 -18.98
C GLY A 519 9.07 51.49 -19.29
N ARG A 520 8.23 50.71 -19.96
CA ARG A 520 6.86 51.10 -20.37
C ARG A 520 5.79 50.53 -19.44
N PRO A 521 4.63 51.22 -19.29
CA PRO A 521 3.49 50.66 -18.56
C PRO A 521 2.97 49.37 -19.19
N TYR A 522 2.32 48.52 -18.38
CA TYR A 522 1.76 47.25 -18.84
C TYR A 522 0.78 47.45 -20.00
N TYR A 523 0.68 46.46 -20.89
CA TYR A 523 -0.29 46.45 -21.98
C TYR A 523 -1.21 45.23 -21.91
N LEU A 524 -2.51 45.46 -22.05
CA LEU A 524 -3.52 44.42 -22.14
C LEU A 524 -4.42 44.61 -23.37
N PRO A 525 -4.84 43.51 -24.01
CA PRO A 525 -5.85 43.55 -25.06
C PRO A 525 -7.17 44.12 -24.55
N ALA A 526 -7.89 44.85 -25.40
CA ALA A 526 -9.19 45.46 -25.09
C ALA A 526 -10.22 44.46 -24.55
N ALA A 527 -10.23 43.24 -25.11
CA ALA A 527 -11.11 42.15 -24.70
C ALA A 527 -10.94 41.73 -23.22
N LEU A 528 -9.73 41.90 -22.65
CA LEU A 528 -9.43 41.55 -21.27
C LEU A 528 -9.76 42.67 -20.27
N ILE A 529 -9.90 43.90 -20.74
CA ILE A 529 -10.32 45.02 -19.89
C ILE A 529 -11.83 45.00 -19.69
N GLY A 530 -12.60 44.65 -20.72
CA GLY A 530 -14.05 44.52 -20.66
C GLY A 530 -14.56 43.45 -19.70
N SER A 531 -13.79 42.39 -19.44
CA SER A 531 -14.19 41.29 -18.54
C SER A 531 -14.02 41.60 -17.05
N ARG A 532 -13.36 42.71 -16.67
CA ARG A 532 -13.02 43.10 -15.29
C ARG A 532 -12.22 42.04 -14.49
N GLU A 533 -11.70 40.99 -15.13
CA GLU A 533 -10.92 39.92 -14.49
C GLU A 533 -9.41 40.25 -14.42
N LEU A 534 -9.05 41.47 -14.01
CA LEU A 534 -7.67 41.94 -13.98
C LEU A 534 -6.92 41.50 -12.70
N SER A 535 -6.98 40.21 -12.39
CA SER A 535 -6.46 39.63 -11.12
C SER A 535 -4.93 39.46 -11.06
N ALA A 536 -4.23 39.75 -12.16
CA ALA A 536 -2.84 39.38 -12.39
C ALA A 536 -1.80 40.46 -12.06
N LEU A 537 -2.17 41.73 -12.25
CA LEU A 537 -1.28 42.87 -12.14
C LEU A 537 -1.33 43.48 -10.73
N PRO A 538 -0.28 44.20 -10.28
CA PRO A 538 -0.31 44.92 -9.01
C PRO A 538 -1.54 45.82 -8.91
N ALA A 539 -2.21 45.83 -7.76
CA ALA A 539 -3.35 46.71 -7.55
C ALA A 539 -2.93 48.18 -7.74
N GLY A 540 -3.68 48.94 -8.54
CA GLY A 540 -3.33 50.32 -8.90
C GLY A 540 -2.29 50.47 -10.01
N ALA A 541 -1.83 49.39 -10.64
CA ALA A 541 -0.98 49.49 -11.84
C ALA A 541 -1.72 50.16 -13.00
N VAL A 542 -0.99 50.97 -13.77
CA VAL A 542 -1.48 51.60 -15.02
C VAL A 542 -1.32 50.59 -16.16
N VAL A 543 -2.41 50.38 -16.90
CA VAL A 543 -2.49 49.44 -18.02
C VAL A 543 -2.92 50.20 -19.27
N ARG A 544 -2.18 49.98 -20.36
CA ARG A 544 -2.47 50.49 -21.69
C ARG A 544 -3.29 49.48 -22.50
N HIS A 545 -4.24 49.93 -23.31
CA HIS A 545 -4.98 49.11 -24.27
C HIS A 545 -5.35 49.89 -25.53
N LYS A 546 -5.66 49.19 -26.63
CA LYS A 546 -6.25 49.81 -27.83
C LYS A 546 -7.76 50.03 -27.59
N SER A 547 -8.23 51.26 -27.66
CA SER A 547 -9.66 51.60 -27.63
C SER A 547 -10.35 51.17 -28.94
N GLU A 548 -11.68 51.22 -28.99
CA GLU A 548 -12.46 50.89 -30.21
C GLU A 548 -12.04 51.72 -31.44
N GLY A 549 -11.46 52.91 -31.23
CA GLY A 549 -10.90 53.76 -32.29
C GLY A 549 -9.43 53.50 -32.64
N GLY A 550 -8.80 52.47 -32.07
CA GLY A 550 -7.40 52.10 -32.31
C GLY A 550 -6.35 52.96 -31.59
N LEU A 551 -6.78 53.95 -30.80
CA LEU A 551 -5.90 54.79 -29.98
C LEU A 551 -5.54 54.09 -28.66
N LEU A 552 -4.35 54.38 -28.11
CA LEU A 552 -3.96 53.84 -26.81
C LEU A 552 -4.66 54.61 -25.68
N ALA A 553 -5.40 53.90 -24.84
CA ALA A 553 -6.03 54.40 -23.63
C ALA A 553 -5.40 53.75 -22.38
N GLU A 554 -5.42 54.47 -21.26
CA GLU A 554 -4.89 54.02 -19.97
C GLU A 554 -6.01 53.79 -18.96
N ASP A 555 -5.97 52.64 -18.27
CA ASP A 555 -6.86 52.29 -17.18
C ASP A 555 -6.08 51.87 -15.94
N ARG A 556 -6.70 52.00 -14.76
CA ARG A 556 -6.15 51.50 -13.49
C ARG A 556 -6.82 50.21 -13.07
N VAL A 557 -6.01 49.25 -12.63
CA VAL A 557 -6.51 47.95 -12.15
C VAL A 557 -7.31 48.11 -10.86
N ALA A 558 -8.61 47.79 -10.90
CA ALA A 558 -9.51 47.77 -9.74
C ALA A 558 -9.42 46.43 -8.96
N PRO A 559 -9.60 46.43 -7.62
CA PRO A 559 -9.56 45.20 -6.83
C PRO A 559 -10.86 44.37 -6.84
N ARG A 560 -10.72 43.10 -7.27
CA ARG A 560 -11.45 41.82 -6.97
C ARG A 560 -12.99 41.71 -6.97
N GLY A 561 -13.46 40.70 -7.73
CA GLY A 561 -14.61 39.82 -7.44
C GLY A 561 -14.24 38.33 -7.66
N GLY A 562 -14.60 37.44 -6.73
CA GLY A 562 -14.00 36.10 -6.56
C GLY A 562 -14.77 34.90 -7.14
N ALA A 563 -15.44 35.04 -8.29
CA ALA A 563 -16.34 34.01 -8.82
C ALA A 563 -15.65 32.64 -9.07
N PHE A 564 -14.44 32.64 -9.64
CA PHE A 564 -13.73 31.40 -9.97
C PHE A 564 -13.27 30.59 -8.73
N ARG A 565 -13.04 31.27 -7.60
CA ARG A 565 -12.72 30.58 -6.34
C ARG A 565 -13.94 29.84 -5.78
N VAL A 566 -15.14 30.39 -5.98
CA VAL A 566 -16.39 29.82 -5.46
C VAL A 566 -16.71 28.47 -6.09
N ILE A 567 -16.48 28.31 -7.39
CA ILE A 567 -16.70 27.03 -8.11
C ILE A 567 -15.76 25.94 -7.57
N TYR A 568 -14.47 26.26 -7.39
CA TYR A 568 -13.49 25.31 -6.85
C TYR A 568 -13.78 24.94 -5.38
N TRP A 569 -14.24 25.91 -4.57
CA TRP A 569 -14.70 25.67 -3.20
C TRP A 569 -15.99 24.85 -3.14
N LEU A 570 -16.93 25.03 -4.09
CA LEU A 570 -18.14 24.24 -4.19
C LEU A 570 -17.85 22.79 -4.58
N SER A 571 -16.94 22.55 -5.53
CA SER A 571 -16.50 21.19 -5.90
C SER A 571 -15.77 20.50 -4.74
N ALA A 572 -14.87 21.21 -4.03
CA ALA A 572 -14.20 20.68 -2.85
C ALA A 572 -15.16 20.44 -1.68
N ALA A 573 -16.18 21.29 -1.51
CA ALA A 573 -17.22 21.11 -0.50
C ALA A 573 -18.13 19.91 -0.81
N LEU A 574 -18.43 19.64 -2.09
CA LEU A 574 -19.16 18.45 -2.52
C LEU A 574 -18.38 17.16 -2.22
N VAL A 575 -17.07 17.14 -2.48
CA VAL A 575 -16.19 16.02 -2.12
C VAL A 575 -16.06 15.87 -0.60
N ALA A 576 -15.99 16.98 0.15
CA ALA A 576 -15.97 16.94 1.61
C ALA A 576 -17.31 16.49 2.22
N ALA A 577 -18.44 16.87 1.61
CA ALA A 577 -19.77 16.46 2.05
C ALA A 577 -20.02 14.97 1.80
N SER A 578 -19.55 14.41 0.67
CA SER A 578 -19.60 12.96 0.46
C SER A 578 -18.71 12.18 1.45
N LEU A 579 -17.63 12.79 1.94
CA LEU A 579 -16.72 12.21 2.95
C LEU A 579 -17.30 12.18 4.38
N VAL A 580 -18.21 13.09 4.74
CA VAL A 580 -18.84 13.12 6.09
C VAL A 580 -20.00 12.13 6.19
N VAL A 581 -20.66 11.82 5.08
CA VAL A 581 -21.79 10.86 5.03
C VAL A 581 -21.29 9.40 5.15
N LEU A 582 -20.06 9.13 4.70
CA LEU A 582 -19.41 7.82 4.63
C LEU A 582 -19.35 7.01 5.94
N PRO A 583 -18.87 7.54 7.08
CA PRO A 583 -18.80 6.77 8.33
C PRO A 583 -20.18 6.50 8.93
N LEU A 584 -21.18 7.30 8.56
CA LEU A 584 -22.54 7.21 9.07
C LEU A 584 -23.38 6.19 8.28
N SER A 585 -23.13 6.02 6.98
CA SER A 585 -23.76 4.99 6.15
C SER A 585 -23.05 3.64 6.21
N ALA A 586 -21.72 3.62 6.36
CA ALA A 586 -20.95 2.37 6.57
C ALA A 586 -21.32 1.64 7.88
N ARG A 587 -21.94 2.34 8.83
CA ARG A 587 -22.54 1.75 10.04
C ARG A 587 -23.74 0.83 9.74
N GLN A 588 -24.36 0.95 8.57
CA GLN A 588 -25.51 0.12 8.17
C GLN A 588 -25.15 -0.96 7.14
N ASP A 589 -24.05 -0.80 6.40
CA ASP A 589 -23.64 -1.72 5.32
C ASP A 589 -22.56 -2.73 5.72
N ALA A 590 -22.06 -2.71 6.96
CA ALA A 590 -21.27 -3.83 7.51
C ALA A 590 -22.06 -5.17 7.49
N ASP A 591 -23.39 -5.12 7.36
CA ASP A 591 -24.29 -6.26 7.19
C ASP A 591 -24.44 -6.74 5.73
N ARG A 592 -23.80 -6.11 4.73
CA ARG A 592 -23.97 -6.46 3.30
C ARG A 592 -22.63 -6.66 2.57
N GLY A 593 -22.05 -7.84 2.76
CA GLY A 593 -21.34 -8.71 1.79
C GLY A 593 -20.56 -8.17 0.57
N LEU A 594 -20.08 -6.93 0.52
CA LEU A 594 -19.43 -6.34 -0.67
C LEU A 594 -17.90 -6.29 -0.58
N GLY A 595 -17.28 -7.12 0.26
CA GLY A 595 -15.85 -7.05 0.59
C GLY A 595 -14.85 -7.54 -0.46
N ARG A 596 -15.27 -8.08 -1.61
CA ARG A 596 -14.32 -8.75 -2.53
C ARG A 596 -14.71 -8.67 -4.00
N VAL A 597 -14.24 -7.66 -4.72
CA VAL A 597 -14.11 -7.77 -6.18
C VAL A 597 -12.89 -6.99 -6.64
N MET A 598 -11.81 -7.68 -6.95
CA MET A 598 -10.82 -7.32 -7.98
C MET A 598 -10.10 -8.61 -8.39
N ARG A 599 -10.04 -8.92 -9.70
CA ARG A 599 -9.21 -9.95 -10.40
C ARG A 599 -8.96 -9.56 -11.86
N PRO A 600 -7.72 -9.23 -12.28
CA PRO A 600 -7.34 -9.05 -13.68
C PRO A 600 -6.27 -10.06 -14.16
N GLU A 601 -6.34 -11.35 -13.78
CA GLU A 601 -5.37 -12.36 -14.26
C GLU A 601 -5.83 -13.24 -15.43
N GLN A 602 -7.04 -13.06 -15.92
CA GLN A 602 -7.57 -14.02 -16.88
C GLN A 602 -7.32 -13.68 -18.37
N ILE A 603 -6.54 -12.67 -18.77
CA ILE A 603 -6.50 -12.26 -20.20
C ILE A 603 -5.64 -13.16 -21.11
N ALA A 604 -4.60 -13.85 -20.61
CA ALA A 604 -3.76 -14.72 -21.46
C ALA A 604 -4.19 -16.20 -21.46
N GLY A 605 -4.77 -16.69 -20.35
CA GLY A 605 -5.31 -18.04 -20.23
C GLY A 605 -6.75 -18.21 -20.79
N ARG A 606 -7.56 -17.13 -20.79
CA ARG A 606 -8.98 -17.18 -21.24
C ARG A 606 -9.18 -17.54 -22.70
N LEU A 607 -8.18 -17.43 -23.58
CA LEU A 607 -8.40 -17.83 -24.98
C LEU A 607 -8.43 -19.35 -25.15
N LEU A 608 -7.94 -20.11 -24.16
CA LEU A 608 -8.05 -21.57 -24.10
C LEU A 608 -9.10 -22.04 -23.06
N ASP A 609 -9.38 -21.23 -22.02
CA ASP A 609 -10.49 -21.43 -21.07
C ASP A 609 -11.83 -20.81 -21.51
N GLN A 610 -11.94 -20.34 -22.76
CA GLN A 610 -13.17 -19.77 -23.35
C GLN A 610 -14.32 -20.80 -23.49
N LEU A 611 -14.22 -21.92 -22.77
CA LEU A 611 -15.28 -22.88 -22.49
C LEU A 611 -15.85 -22.80 -21.05
N ARG A 612 -15.67 -21.65 -20.33
CA ARG A 612 -16.19 -21.22 -18.95
C ARG A 612 -15.15 -21.42 -17.81
N PRO A 613 -15.04 -20.54 -16.75
CA PRO A 613 -16.05 -20.17 -15.70
C PRO A 613 -15.99 -18.67 -15.23
N GLY A 614 -16.82 -18.06 -14.36
CA GLY A 614 -17.75 -18.47 -13.29
C GLY A 614 -17.32 -17.86 -11.93
N VAL A 615 -18.17 -17.07 -11.25
CA VAL A 615 -18.01 -16.71 -9.81
C VAL A 615 -17.91 -18.03 -9.00
N ALA A 616 -17.07 -18.10 -7.97
CA ALA A 616 -16.97 -19.31 -7.15
C ALA A 616 -18.32 -19.60 -6.47
N ASP A 617 -18.86 -20.80 -6.69
CA ASP A 617 -20.11 -21.28 -6.14
C ASP A 617 -19.96 -21.63 -4.65
N VAL A 618 -18.77 -22.09 -4.24
CA VAL A 618 -18.42 -22.43 -2.86
C VAL A 618 -17.02 -21.91 -2.53
N THR A 619 -16.84 -21.36 -1.33
CA THR A 619 -15.54 -20.91 -0.81
C THR A 619 -15.13 -21.68 0.43
N ILE A 620 -13.95 -22.30 0.40
CA ILE A 620 -13.38 -23.07 1.50
C ILE A 620 -12.27 -22.26 2.18
N ALA A 621 -12.31 -22.15 3.51
CA ALA A 621 -11.23 -21.54 4.28
C ALA A 621 -9.96 -22.41 4.23
N ARG A 622 -8.79 -21.78 4.22
CA ARG A 622 -7.49 -22.41 4.44
C ARG A 622 -6.84 -21.74 5.65
N LEU A 623 -6.65 -22.52 6.70
CA LEU A 623 -6.05 -22.06 7.95
C LEU A 623 -4.54 -22.32 7.89
N ASP A 624 -3.80 -21.79 8.87
CA ASP A 624 -2.35 -21.77 8.83
C ASP A 624 -1.69 -23.13 9.10
N TRP A 625 -2.39 -24.08 9.74
CA TRP A 625 -1.93 -25.46 9.97
C TRP A 625 -2.17 -26.40 8.78
N ASP A 626 -1.29 -27.40 8.63
CA ASP A 626 -1.17 -28.19 7.40
C ASP A 626 -2.37 -29.08 7.09
N ALA A 627 -3.03 -29.64 8.12
CA ALA A 627 -4.21 -30.50 7.92
C ALA A 627 -5.33 -29.74 7.21
N SER A 628 -5.57 -28.49 7.62
CA SER A 628 -6.55 -27.62 6.98
C SER A 628 -6.24 -27.40 5.50
N ARG A 629 -4.97 -27.30 5.11
CA ARG A 629 -4.56 -27.05 3.71
C ARG A 629 -4.89 -28.25 2.82
N VAL A 630 -4.54 -29.46 3.26
CA VAL A 630 -4.80 -30.69 2.50
C VAL A 630 -6.30 -30.98 2.43
N ILE A 631 -7.01 -30.85 3.56
CA ILE A 631 -8.47 -31.08 3.59
C ILE A 631 -9.19 -30.09 2.67
N ALA A 632 -8.79 -28.81 2.66
CA ALA A 632 -9.39 -27.82 1.77
C ALA A 632 -9.25 -28.21 0.28
N GLU A 633 -8.09 -28.71 -0.14
CA GLU A 633 -7.88 -29.18 -1.52
C GLU A 633 -8.67 -30.45 -1.85
N ILE A 634 -8.77 -31.39 -0.91
CA ILE A 634 -9.61 -32.59 -1.07
C ILE A 634 -11.08 -32.19 -1.26
N LEU A 635 -11.60 -31.33 -0.38
CA LEU A 635 -12.98 -30.87 -0.45
C LEU A 635 -13.24 -30.10 -1.76
N ARG A 636 -12.30 -29.23 -2.16
CA ARG A 636 -12.36 -28.50 -3.43
C ARG A 636 -12.49 -29.47 -4.61
N ALA A 637 -11.59 -30.45 -4.71
CA ALA A 637 -11.61 -31.41 -5.81
C ALA A 637 -12.88 -32.27 -5.81
N VAL A 638 -13.33 -32.75 -4.64
CA VAL A 638 -14.57 -33.54 -4.53
C VAL A 638 -15.79 -32.75 -5.00
N ILE A 639 -15.89 -31.46 -4.66
CA ILE A 639 -17.02 -30.62 -5.08
C ILE A 639 -16.93 -30.28 -6.58
N VAL A 640 -15.74 -29.92 -7.08
CA VAL A 640 -15.53 -29.61 -8.49
C VAL A 640 -15.83 -30.83 -9.37
N GLU A 641 -15.27 -32.00 -9.06
CA GLU A 641 -15.42 -33.21 -9.87
C GLU A 641 -16.77 -33.90 -9.65
N GLY A 642 -17.30 -33.87 -8.42
CA GLY A 642 -18.54 -34.55 -8.05
C GLY A 642 -19.81 -33.81 -8.49
N HIS A 643 -19.77 -32.47 -8.47
CA HIS A 643 -20.92 -31.59 -8.70
C HIS A 643 -20.75 -30.60 -9.86
N GLY A 644 -19.54 -30.45 -10.42
CA GLY A 644 -19.28 -29.54 -11.55
C GLY A 644 -19.33 -28.05 -11.18
N LEU A 645 -19.14 -27.73 -9.88
CA LEU A 645 -19.17 -26.38 -9.34
C LEU A 645 -17.78 -25.74 -9.29
N ASN A 646 -17.72 -24.41 -9.33
CA ASN A 646 -16.48 -23.67 -9.15
C ASN A 646 -16.22 -23.47 -7.66
N VAL A 647 -15.08 -23.97 -7.17
CA VAL A 647 -14.69 -23.81 -5.76
C VAL A 647 -13.42 -23.00 -5.63
N SER A 648 -13.46 -22.01 -4.74
CA SER A 648 -12.29 -21.21 -4.36
C SER A 648 -11.80 -21.57 -2.96
N ILE A 649 -10.49 -21.52 -2.76
CA ILE A 649 -9.86 -21.65 -1.45
C ILE A 649 -9.34 -20.27 -1.05
N ARG A 650 -9.61 -19.85 0.18
CA ARG A 650 -9.17 -18.56 0.72
C ARG A 650 -8.43 -18.75 2.03
N ASP A 651 -7.25 -18.15 2.14
CA ASP A 651 -6.57 -18.00 3.43
C ASP A 651 -7.42 -17.18 4.41
N ALA A 652 -7.68 -17.76 5.57
CA ALA A 652 -8.52 -17.16 6.60
C ALA A 652 -7.89 -17.34 7.98
N ARG A 653 -8.23 -16.43 8.90
CA ARG A 653 -7.90 -16.60 10.32
C ARG A 653 -9.04 -17.26 11.05
N VAL A 654 -8.72 -17.96 12.14
CA VAL A 654 -9.69 -18.69 12.96
C VAL A 654 -10.88 -17.81 13.41
N ASP A 655 -10.62 -16.55 13.76
CA ASP A 655 -11.61 -15.59 14.24
C ASP A 655 -12.54 -15.05 13.13
N GLU A 656 -12.13 -15.16 11.86
CA GLU A 656 -12.91 -14.67 10.73
C GLU A 656 -13.93 -15.71 10.23
N VAL A 657 -13.62 -17.01 10.33
CA VAL A 657 -14.39 -18.05 9.61
C VAL A 657 -15.85 -18.17 10.08
N PHE A 658 -16.12 -18.15 11.39
CA PHE A 658 -17.49 -18.30 11.91
C PHE A 658 -18.43 -17.13 11.56
N PRO A 659 -18.07 -15.85 11.82
CA PRO A 659 -18.87 -14.71 11.39
C PRO A 659 -19.19 -14.74 9.88
N GLU A 660 -18.20 -15.15 9.10
CA GLU A 660 -18.23 -15.19 7.64
C GLU A 660 -19.06 -16.39 7.13
N MET A 661 -19.10 -17.52 7.84
CA MET A 661 -20.05 -18.61 7.55
C MET A 661 -21.48 -18.31 8.04
N ALA A 662 -21.66 -17.49 9.07
CA ALA A 662 -22.98 -17.22 9.64
C ALA A 662 -23.74 -16.11 8.91
N SER A 663 -23.05 -15.22 8.18
CA SER A 663 -23.65 -14.12 7.44
C SER A 663 -24.28 -14.59 6.12
N ASP A 664 -25.47 -14.06 5.77
CA ASP A 664 -26.15 -14.38 4.50
C ASP A 664 -25.34 -13.95 3.27
N GLY A 665 -24.53 -12.89 3.40
CA GLY A 665 -23.57 -12.42 2.38
C GLY A 665 -22.13 -12.81 2.69
N GLY A 666 -21.97 -13.81 3.55
CA GLY A 666 -20.70 -14.33 4.00
C GLY A 666 -19.85 -14.91 2.89
N SER A 667 -18.55 -14.65 2.93
CA SER A 667 -17.63 -14.93 1.84
C SER A 667 -16.75 -16.17 2.06
N ILE A 668 -17.09 -16.97 3.07
CA ILE A 668 -16.54 -18.30 3.39
C ILE A 668 -17.72 -19.21 3.70
N ASP A 669 -17.75 -20.38 3.07
CA ASP A 669 -18.85 -21.34 3.20
C ASP A 669 -18.44 -22.60 3.98
N VAL A 670 -17.15 -22.95 4.00
CA VAL A 670 -16.66 -24.20 4.59
C VAL A 670 -15.44 -23.96 5.46
N HIS A 671 -15.48 -24.47 6.70
CA HIS A 671 -14.35 -24.62 7.59
C HIS A 671 -13.83 -26.08 7.50
N PRO A 672 -12.65 -26.33 6.91
CA PRO A 672 -12.21 -27.70 6.63
C PRO A 672 -11.81 -28.50 7.87
N ASP A 673 -11.37 -27.85 8.95
CA ASP A 673 -10.74 -28.56 10.07
C ASP A 673 -11.06 -27.94 11.46
N LEU A 674 -12.34 -27.99 11.87
CA LEU A 674 -12.83 -27.33 13.08
C LEU A 674 -12.58 -28.15 14.35
N TRP A 675 -11.60 -27.73 15.16
CA TRP A 675 -11.33 -28.27 16.49
C TRP A 675 -12.33 -27.74 17.52
N THR A 676 -13.42 -28.50 17.74
CA THR A 676 -14.59 -28.05 18.52
C THR A 676 -14.24 -27.68 19.97
N GLY A 677 -13.37 -28.45 20.63
CA GLY A 677 -12.96 -28.19 22.01
C GLY A 677 -12.30 -26.82 22.21
N ASN A 678 -11.64 -26.31 21.18
CA ASN A 678 -11.02 -24.98 21.22
C ASN A 678 -12.04 -23.86 20.95
N GLN A 679 -13.27 -24.16 20.55
CA GLN A 679 -14.21 -23.18 19.98
C GLN A 679 -15.55 -23.11 20.71
N ALA A 680 -15.60 -23.42 22.02
CA ALA A 680 -16.84 -23.53 22.80
C ALA A 680 -17.81 -22.33 22.67
N GLU A 681 -17.30 -21.10 22.63
CA GLU A 681 -18.12 -19.90 22.43
C GLU A 681 -18.76 -19.86 21.03
N ASN A 682 -17.98 -20.21 20.01
CA ASN A 682 -18.46 -20.23 18.62
C ASN A 682 -19.45 -21.37 18.38
N LEU A 683 -19.27 -22.53 19.02
CA LEU A 683 -20.25 -23.63 18.96
C LEU A 683 -21.60 -23.18 19.52
N ARG A 684 -21.60 -22.62 20.73
CA ARG A 684 -22.83 -22.11 21.35
C ARG A 684 -23.50 -21.07 20.47
N ARG A 685 -22.74 -20.06 20.05
CA ARG A 685 -23.29 -18.94 19.28
C ARG A 685 -23.79 -19.34 17.90
N TYR A 686 -22.95 -19.99 17.09
CA TYR A 686 -23.21 -20.16 15.66
C TYR A 686 -23.86 -21.50 15.29
N ILE A 687 -23.73 -22.51 16.15
CA ILE A 687 -24.28 -23.85 15.89
C ILE A 687 -25.53 -24.09 16.74
N GLU A 688 -25.47 -23.80 18.05
CA GLU A 688 -26.60 -24.06 18.96
C GLU A 688 -27.66 -22.96 18.89
N ASP A 689 -27.26 -21.71 19.14
CA ASP A 689 -28.18 -20.57 19.28
C ASP A 689 -28.69 -20.07 17.92
N GLN A 690 -27.78 -19.81 16.97
CA GLN A 690 -28.14 -19.27 15.65
C GLN A 690 -28.45 -20.36 14.62
N ALA A 691 -27.92 -21.57 14.81
CA ALA A 691 -27.96 -22.64 13.82
C ALA A 691 -27.57 -22.18 12.40
N ALA A 692 -26.59 -21.27 12.30
CA ALA A 692 -26.10 -20.73 11.03
C ALA A 692 -24.97 -21.59 10.43
N VAL A 693 -24.35 -22.45 11.25
CA VAL A 693 -23.29 -23.39 10.84
C VAL A 693 -23.71 -24.83 11.15
N ARG A 694 -23.33 -25.76 10.27
CA ARG A 694 -23.58 -27.19 10.36
C ARG A 694 -22.27 -27.95 10.46
N LEU A 695 -22.30 -29.12 11.10
CA LEU A 695 -21.16 -30.02 11.23
C LEU A 695 -21.39 -31.29 10.42
N ASN A 696 -20.32 -31.87 9.90
CA ASN A 696 -20.37 -33.22 9.37
C ASN A 696 -20.72 -34.24 10.46
N ILE A 697 -21.32 -35.37 10.06
CA ILE A 697 -21.84 -36.40 10.99
C ILE A 697 -20.71 -37.12 11.72
N MET A 698 -19.62 -37.41 11.01
CA MET A 698 -18.53 -38.26 11.50
C MET A 698 -17.26 -37.43 11.69
N PRO A 699 -17.04 -36.85 12.88
CA PRO A 699 -15.76 -36.22 13.19
C PRO A 699 -14.64 -37.26 13.26
N TYR A 700 -13.43 -36.82 12.98
CA TYR A 700 -12.26 -37.55 13.45
C TYR A 700 -11.91 -37.09 14.87
N GLN A 701 -11.19 -37.94 15.61
CA GLN A 701 -10.79 -37.65 16.99
C GLN A 701 -9.35 -37.13 16.98
N GLY A 702 -9.18 -35.89 17.42
CA GLY A 702 -7.89 -35.31 17.71
C GLY A 702 -7.53 -35.47 19.19
N VAL A 703 -6.25 -35.33 19.50
CA VAL A 703 -5.75 -35.17 20.88
C VAL A 703 -4.88 -33.93 20.90
N GLN A 704 -4.83 -33.24 22.05
CA GLN A 704 -3.98 -32.08 22.23
C GLN A 704 -3.57 -31.96 23.70
N GLY A 705 -2.38 -31.43 23.95
CA GLY A 705 -1.84 -31.35 25.31
C GLY A 705 -0.40 -30.87 25.33
N VAL A 706 0.27 -31.10 26.45
CA VAL A 706 1.69 -30.79 26.61
C VAL A 706 2.50 -32.04 26.33
N PHE A 707 3.51 -31.95 25.47
CA PHE A 707 4.36 -33.05 25.05
C PHE A 707 5.84 -32.74 25.29
N ALA A 708 6.62 -33.81 25.49
CA ALA A 708 8.08 -33.79 25.45
C ALA A 708 8.63 -35.09 24.83
N PRO A 709 9.89 -35.13 24.39
CA PRO A 709 10.52 -36.38 23.95
C PRO A 709 10.52 -37.42 25.08
N ARG A 710 10.15 -38.65 24.77
CA ARG A 710 10.02 -39.76 25.74
C ARG A 710 11.28 -39.97 26.57
N GLU A 711 12.44 -39.91 25.93
CA GLU A 711 13.75 -40.02 26.57
C GLU A 711 13.92 -39.03 27.73
N ILE A 712 13.39 -37.80 27.58
CA ILE A 712 13.46 -36.76 28.63
C ILE A 712 12.46 -37.04 29.74
N VAL A 713 11.24 -37.44 29.39
CA VAL A 713 10.18 -37.79 30.33
C VAL A 713 10.65 -38.92 31.26
N GLU A 714 11.24 -39.97 30.69
CA GLU A 714 11.78 -41.10 31.45
C GLU A 714 13.01 -40.72 32.29
N GLN A 715 13.93 -39.91 31.77
CA GLN A 715 15.12 -39.44 32.50
C GLN A 715 14.75 -38.59 33.74
N LEU A 716 13.75 -37.73 33.61
CA LEU A 716 13.30 -36.84 34.69
C LEU A 716 12.22 -37.47 35.58
N ALA A 717 11.75 -38.68 35.22
CA ALA A 717 10.63 -39.37 35.84
C ALA A 717 9.39 -38.48 35.98
N LEU A 718 9.02 -37.78 34.90
CA LEU A 718 7.81 -36.95 34.86
C LEU A 718 6.57 -37.85 34.87
N ARG A 719 5.58 -37.49 35.68
CA ARG A 719 4.30 -38.21 35.86
C ARG A 719 3.09 -37.31 35.63
N GLY A 720 3.28 -36.01 35.48
CA GLY A 720 2.21 -35.07 35.18
C GLY A 720 2.68 -33.62 35.21
N ILE A 721 1.75 -32.70 34.98
CA ILE A 721 2.05 -31.25 34.91
C ILE A 721 2.60 -30.68 36.23
N GLU A 722 2.28 -31.28 37.38
CA GLU A 722 2.80 -30.85 38.68
C GLU A 722 4.30 -31.07 38.84
N ASP A 723 4.88 -32.06 38.14
CA ASP A 723 6.33 -32.28 38.15
C ASP A 723 7.11 -31.15 37.47
N LEU A 724 6.44 -30.31 36.68
CA LEU A 724 7.06 -29.13 36.06
C LEU A 724 7.47 -28.06 37.09
N ARG A 725 7.03 -28.16 38.34
CA ARG A 725 7.48 -27.28 39.43
C ARG A 725 8.84 -27.68 40.02
N ARG A 726 9.34 -28.87 39.68
CA ARG A 726 10.59 -29.37 40.26
C ARG A 726 11.78 -28.58 39.72
N PRO A 727 12.70 -28.09 40.58
CA PRO A 727 13.85 -27.30 40.12
C PRO A 727 14.77 -28.03 39.13
N ASP A 728 14.95 -29.34 39.28
CA ASP A 728 15.76 -30.15 38.36
C ASP A 728 15.09 -30.31 36.98
N VAL A 729 13.76 -30.29 36.94
CA VAL A 729 12.98 -30.28 35.70
C VAL A 729 13.12 -28.93 35.02
N ILE A 730 12.85 -27.83 35.74
CA ILE A 730 12.98 -26.46 35.22
C ILE A 730 14.38 -26.25 34.62
N ALA A 731 15.44 -26.59 35.36
CA ALA A 731 16.82 -26.45 34.90
C ALA A 731 17.16 -27.29 33.66
N ARG A 732 16.43 -28.38 33.39
CA ARG A 732 16.64 -29.22 32.21
C ARG A 732 16.04 -28.61 30.94
N PHE A 733 14.96 -27.84 31.10
CA PHE A 733 14.25 -27.12 30.04
C PHE A 733 14.61 -25.63 29.97
N ASP A 734 15.54 -25.16 30.80
CA ASP A 734 16.14 -23.81 30.74
C ASP A 734 17.32 -23.82 29.77
N SER A 735 17.04 -23.51 28.50
CA SER A 735 18.03 -23.56 27.43
C SER A 735 18.90 -22.30 27.35
N ASP A 736 18.42 -21.16 27.84
CA ASP A 736 19.16 -19.89 27.82
C ASP A 736 19.84 -19.51 29.15
N LYS A 737 19.59 -20.30 30.20
CA LYS A 737 20.15 -20.19 31.56
C LYS A 737 19.69 -18.95 32.31
N ASP A 738 18.48 -18.46 32.04
CA ASP A 738 17.88 -17.36 32.77
C ASP A 738 17.20 -17.79 34.09
N GLY A 739 17.14 -19.11 34.36
CA GLY A 739 16.54 -19.71 35.53
C GLY A 739 15.09 -20.15 35.33
N ARG A 740 14.53 -20.00 34.13
CA ARG A 740 13.17 -20.42 33.79
C ARG A 740 13.19 -21.47 32.68
N GLY A 741 12.29 -22.45 32.77
CA GLY A 741 12.15 -23.46 31.72
C GLY A 741 11.35 -22.91 30.54
N GLU A 742 11.65 -23.32 29.32
CA GLU A 742 10.87 -22.87 28.16
C GLU A 742 9.81 -23.87 27.73
N ILE A 743 8.62 -23.36 27.40
CA ILE A 743 7.50 -24.13 26.85
C ILE A 743 6.90 -23.41 25.64
N TRP A 744 6.84 -24.08 24.49
CA TRP A 744 6.12 -23.53 23.34
C TRP A 744 4.61 -23.69 23.53
N LEU A 745 3.86 -22.60 23.46
CA LEU A 745 2.41 -22.59 23.72
C LEU A 745 1.56 -22.83 22.48
N GLY A 746 2.14 -22.66 21.29
CA GLY A 746 1.43 -22.70 20.01
C GLY A 746 1.67 -21.47 19.15
N ALA A 747 1.07 -21.45 17.97
CA ALA A 747 1.16 -20.31 17.05
C ALA A 747 0.27 -19.14 17.48
N GLN A 748 0.64 -17.93 17.04
CA GLN A 748 -0.14 -16.73 17.32
C GLN A 748 -1.52 -16.79 16.66
N GLY A 749 -2.58 -16.48 17.41
CA GLY A 749 -3.95 -16.48 16.91
C GLY A 749 -4.67 -17.83 17.02
N TRP A 750 -3.95 -18.90 17.39
CA TRP A 750 -4.59 -20.16 17.74
C TRP A 750 -5.30 -20.04 19.08
N LYS A 751 -6.50 -20.62 19.16
CA LYS A 751 -7.26 -20.61 20.40
C LYS A 751 -6.66 -21.52 21.47
N SER A 752 -5.95 -22.57 21.07
CA SER A 752 -5.17 -23.42 21.98
C SER A 752 -4.02 -22.67 22.65
N THR A 753 -3.39 -21.71 21.96
CA THR A 753 -2.33 -20.87 22.55
C THR A 753 -2.86 -20.05 23.73
N ASP A 754 -4.08 -19.51 23.63
CA ASP A 754 -4.73 -18.81 24.75
C ASP A 754 -5.02 -19.75 25.93
N LEU A 755 -5.50 -20.96 25.63
CA LEU A 755 -5.77 -21.99 26.64
C LEU A 755 -4.47 -22.44 27.34
N MET A 756 -3.38 -22.60 26.60
CA MET A 756 -2.06 -22.94 27.11
C MET A 756 -1.49 -21.81 28.00
N ALA A 757 -1.66 -20.56 27.59
CA ALA A 757 -1.27 -19.41 28.41
C ALA A 757 -2.13 -19.31 29.68
N GLN A 758 -3.43 -19.62 29.59
CA GLN A 758 -4.31 -19.70 30.75
C GLN A 758 -3.91 -20.84 31.70
N MET A 759 -3.56 -22.01 31.15
CA MET A 759 -3.06 -23.15 31.92
C MET A 759 -1.80 -22.79 32.70
N LEU A 760 -0.81 -22.14 32.06
CA LEU A 760 0.41 -21.67 32.75
C LEU A 760 0.10 -20.72 33.92
N ARG A 761 -0.81 -19.75 33.70
CA ARG A 761 -1.20 -18.80 34.76
C ARG A 761 -1.99 -19.46 35.89
N ASN A 762 -2.98 -20.29 35.55
CA ASN A 762 -3.85 -20.95 36.52
C ASN A 762 -3.08 -21.97 37.37
N SER A 763 -2.12 -22.66 36.78
CA SER A 763 -1.20 -23.54 37.50
C SER A 763 -0.11 -22.76 38.27
N GLY A 764 0.09 -21.46 38.01
CA GLY A 764 1.20 -20.70 38.60
C GLY A 764 2.58 -21.16 38.14
N LEU A 765 2.65 -21.88 37.01
CA LEU A 765 3.92 -22.26 36.38
C LEU A 765 4.57 -21.08 35.64
N ASP A 766 3.81 -20.01 35.35
CA ASP A 766 4.31 -18.80 34.70
C ASP A 766 5.42 -18.06 35.46
N ALA A 767 5.56 -18.33 36.77
CA ALA A 767 6.68 -17.83 37.57
C ALA A 767 8.03 -18.46 37.18
N ASP A 768 8.04 -19.76 36.89
CA ASP A 768 9.25 -20.55 36.62
C ASP A 768 9.38 -20.97 35.15
N TRP A 769 8.36 -20.72 34.33
CA TRP A 769 8.31 -21.11 32.92
C TRP A 769 8.06 -19.94 32.00
N GLU A 770 8.81 -19.87 30.90
CA GLU A 770 8.59 -18.96 29.79
C GLU A 770 7.71 -19.60 28.72
N GLY A 771 6.52 -19.01 28.53
CA GLY A 771 5.62 -19.36 27.45
C GLY A 771 6.03 -18.72 26.13
N GLN A 772 6.53 -19.53 25.19
CA GLN A 772 7.00 -19.07 23.89
C GLN A 772 5.89 -19.18 22.83
N VAL A 773 5.67 -18.10 22.08
CA VAL A 773 4.65 -18.02 21.01
C VAL A 773 5.32 -17.62 19.71
N PHE A 774 5.34 -18.55 18.76
CA PHE A 774 5.85 -18.37 17.39
C PHE A 774 5.20 -19.41 16.48
N SER A 775 5.31 -19.26 15.16
CA SER A 775 4.63 -20.13 14.20
C SER A 775 4.98 -21.61 14.38
N ASP A 776 4.03 -22.49 14.04
CA ASP A 776 4.21 -23.95 14.04
C ASP A 776 5.43 -24.37 13.21
N ARG A 777 5.67 -23.68 12.09
CA ARG A 777 6.85 -23.90 11.25
C ARG A 777 8.17 -23.58 11.96
N ILE A 778 8.25 -22.46 12.70
CA ILE A 778 9.43 -22.12 13.50
C ILE A 778 9.62 -23.16 14.62
N PHE A 779 8.53 -23.63 15.22
CA PHE A 779 8.55 -24.69 16.23
C PHE A 779 9.09 -26.01 15.71
N LYS A 780 8.56 -26.50 14.60
CA LYS A 780 9.00 -27.77 14.01
C LYS A 780 10.50 -27.73 13.65
N ALA A 781 10.99 -26.60 13.13
CA ALA A 781 12.42 -26.39 12.88
C ALA A 781 13.26 -26.37 14.19
N LYS A 782 12.73 -25.76 15.27
CA LYS A 782 13.35 -25.81 16.61
C LYS A 782 13.40 -27.24 17.15
N LEU A 783 12.30 -27.98 17.07
CA LEU A 783 12.17 -29.35 17.56
C LEU A 783 13.19 -30.27 16.87
N GLU A 784 13.29 -30.21 15.53
CA GLU A 784 14.27 -31.00 14.77
C GLU A 784 15.71 -30.69 15.22
N ARG A 785 16.06 -29.40 15.29
CA ARG A 785 17.39 -28.95 15.73
C ARG A 785 17.72 -29.42 17.15
N ASP A 786 16.76 -29.29 18.06
CA ASP A 786 16.94 -29.59 19.48
C ASP A 786 17.02 -31.11 19.70
N ARG A 787 16.23 -31.91 18.97
CA ARG A 787 16.36 -33.38 18.92
C ARG A 787 17.74 -33.80 18.45
N ALA A 788 18.26 -33.21 17.37
CA ALA A 788 19.60 -33.50 16.87
C ALA A 788 20.73 -33.17 17.87
N ARG A 789 20.47 -32.29 18.84
CA ARG A 789 21.43 -31.84 19.87
C ARG A 789 21.18 -32.45 21.25
N GLY A 790 20.14 -33.27 21.43
CA GLY A 790 19.74 -33.79 22.74
C GLY A 790 19.26 -32.71 23.72
N VAL A 791 18.81 -31.56 23.21
CA VAL A 791 18.23 -30.48 24.03
C VAL A 791 16.78 -30.87 24.37
N ALA A 792 16.38 -30.65 25.62
CA ALA A 792 15.03 -30.97 26.05
C ALA A 792 14.07 -29.88 25.56
N THR A 793 12.87 -30.30 25.14
CA THR A 793 11.83 -29.40 24.62
C THR A 793 10.50 -29.78 25.21
N LEU A 794 9.83 -28.81 25.82
CA LEU A 794 8.45 -28.92 26.30
C LEU A 794 7.56 -28.06 25.41
N PHE A 795 6.42 -28.58 24.97
CA PHE A 795 5.60 -27.88 23.99
C PHE A 795 4.15 -28.31 23.98
N TYR A 796 3.27 -27.43 23.52
CA TYR A 796 1.93 -27.77 23.08
C TYR A 796 2.03 -28.64 21.81
N GLY A 797 1.45 -29.84 21.86
CA GLY A 797 1.36 -30.75 20.74
C GLY A 797 -0.08 -31.19 20.51
N TYR A 798 -0.36 -31.64 19.30
CA TYR A 798 -1.66 -32.18 18.92
C TYR A 798 -1.46 -33.32 17.92
N ALA A 799 -2.38 -34.29 17.91
CA ALA A 799 -2.45 -35.32 16.89
C ALA A 799 -3.83 -35.34 16.24
N PRO A 800 -3.93 -35.57 14.90
CA PRO A 800 -2.85 -35.96 13.99
C PRO A 800 -1.84 -34.84 13.68
N ASP A 801 -0.55 -35.18 13.76
CA ASP A 801 0.60 -34.39 13.30
C ASP A 801 1.77 -35.36 13.01
N TRP A 802 2.56 -35.06 11.98
CA TRP A 802 3.67 -35.91 11.55
C TRP A 802 4.78 -36.03 12.61
N ILE A 803 4.93 -35.03 13.49
CA ILE A 803 5.97 -35.04 14.52
C ILE A 803 5.81 -36.25 15.47
N HIS A 804 4.58 -36.74 15.68
CA HIS A 804 4.29 -37.91 16.50
C HIS A 804 4.66 -39.24 15.82
N ALA A 805 4.82 -39.24 14.49
CA ALA A 805 5.28 -40.40 13.73
C ALA A 805 6.82 -40.45 13.62
N VAL A 806 7.46 -39.28 13.54
CA VAL A 806 8.92 -39.17 13.36
C VAL A 806 9.66 -39.15 14.70
N TYR A 807 9.06 -38.57 15.75
CA TYR A 807 9.67 -38.46 17.06
C TYR A 807 8.89 -39.26 18.10
N ASP A 808 9.62 -39.94 19.00
CA ASP A 808 9.03 -40.59 20.16
C ASP A 808 8.69 -39.53 21.22
N LEU A 809 7.43 -39.09 21.20
CA LEU A 809 6.89 -38.03 22.03
C LEU A 809 5.91 -38.62 23.05
N THR A 810 5.99 -38.14 24.28
CA THR A 810 5.08 -38.52 25.36
C THR A 810 4.30 -37.29 25.81
N GLU A 811 2.97 -37.44 25.86
CA GLU A 811 2.10 -36.43 26.44
C GLU A 811 2.29 -36.41 27.95
N ILE A 812 2.61 -35.25 28.51
CA ILE A 812 2.80 -35.03 29.95
C ILE A 812 1.49 -34.64 30.61
N THR A 813 0.57 -33.98 29.90
CA THR A 813 -0.79 -33.82 30.42
C THR A 813 -1.46 -35.19 30.56
N GLY A 814 -1.14 -36.13 29.66
CA GLY A 814 -1.69 -37.49 29.45
C GLY A 814 -1.13 -38.64 30.29
N LEU A 815 -0.23 -38.41 31.25
CA LEU A 815 0.36 -39.49 32.05
C LEU A 815 -0.66 -40.02 33.08
N ALA A 816 -1.40 -41.06 32.69
CA ALA A 816 -2.39 -41.73 33.53
C ALA A 816 -1.80 -42.88 34.34
N GLU A 817 -1.88 -42.81 35.67
CA GLU A 817 -2.09 -44.01 36.47
C GLU A 817 -3.19 -43.74 37.52
N ALA A 818 -4.31 -44.47 37.38
CA ALA A 818 -5.40 -44.69 38.35
C ALA A 818 -6.74 -43.95 38.11
N GLY A 819 -7.54 -44.45 37.16
CA GLY A 819 -8.94 -44.83 37.39
C GLY A 819 -9.98 -43.80 37.88
N GLN A 820 -9.65 -42.53 38.08
CA GLN A 820 -10.57 -41.47 38.50
C GLN A 820 -10.40 -40.25 37.58
N HIS A 821 -11.45 -39.98 36.80
CA HIS A 821 -11.54 -38.84 35.89
C HIS A 821 -11.72 -37.56 36.69
N THR A 822 -10.67 -36.75 36.83
CA THR A 822 -10.81 -35.35 37.22
C THR A 822 -9.67 -34.57 36.58
N CYS A 823 -10.00 -33.72 35.61
CA CYS A 823 -9.02 -32.76 35.13
C CYS A 823 -8.70 -31.79 36.27
N LEU A 824 -7.44 -31.36 36.36
CA LEU A 824 -7.06 -30.34 37.34
C LEU A 824 -7.81 -29.05 37.00
N ASP A 825 -8.39 -28.37 38.00
CA ASP A 825 -9.07 -27.07 37.81
C ASP A 825 -8.16 -26.02 37.13
N THR A 826 -6.85 -26.23 37.19
CA THR A 826 -5.82 -25.37 36.59
C THR A 826 -5.60 -25.63 35.09
N VAL A 827 -6.08 -26.75 34.55
CA VAL A 827 -5.94 -27.14 33.14
C VAL A 827 -7.29 -26.99 32.45
N PRO A 828 -7.43 -26.12 31.43
CA PRO A 828 -8.67 -26.02 30.68
C PRO A 828 -9.10 -27.37 30.08
N ASP A 829 -10.39 -27.70 30.15
CA ASP A 829 -10.97 -28.98 29.71
C ASP A 829 -10.44 -29.54 28.37
N PRO A 830 -10.24 -28.72 27.29
CA PRO A 830 -9.77 -29.24 26.00
C PRO A 830 -8.31 -29.70 25.98
N LEU A 831 -7.49 -29.30 26.97
CA LEU A 831 -6.06 -29.65 27.06
C LEU A 831 -5.82 -30.88 27.95
N CYS A 832 -6.86 -31.45 28.53
CA CYS A 832 -6.73 -32.55 29.49
C CYS A 832 -6.40 -33.87 28.80
N ALA A 833 -5.23 -34.43 29.12
CA ALA A 833 -4.74 -35.81 29.18
C ALA A 833 -5.36 -36.96 28.34
N LEU A 834 -6.69 -37.01 28.29
CA LEU A 834 -7.49 -38.15 27.85
C LEU A 834 -8.81 -37.72 27.19
N SER A 835 -9.00 -36.41 26.97
CA SER A 835 -10.21 -35.89 26.34
C SER A 835 -9.95 -35.77 24.83
N PRO A 836 -10.41 -36.73 24.01
CA PRO A 836 -10.34 -36.57 22.58
C PRO A 836 -11.19 -35.37 22.17
N VAL A 837 -10.64 -34.56 21.27
CA VAL A 837 -11.31 -33.39 20.72
C VAL A 837 -11.91 -33.80 19.39
N ALA A 838 -13.24 -33.68 19.27
CA ALA A 838 -13.90 -33.90 17.99
C ALA A 838 -13.50 -32.82 16.99
N VAL A 839 -12.99 -33.23 15.84
CA VAL A 839 -12.63 -32.33 14.75
C VAL A 839 -13.56 -32.58 13.56
N HIS A 840 -14.23 -31.51 13.13
CA HIS A 840 -15.28 -31.56 12.13
C HIS A 840 -14.92 -30.79 10.87
N VAL A 841 -15.46 -31.21 9.73
CA VAL A 841 -15.72 -30.26 8.64
C VAL A 841 -16.99 -29.52 9.00
N ALA A 842 -16.94 -28.19 9.04
CA ALA A 842 -18.11 -27.36 9.26
C ALA A 842 -18.47 -26.59 7.99
N TYR A 843 -19.75 -26.33 7.79
CA TYR A 843 -20.24 -25.62 6.61
C TYR A 843 -21.40 -24.69 6.94
N ALA A 844 -21.56 -23.63 6.16
CA ALA A 844 -22.63 -22.66 6.33
C ALA A 844 -24.00 -23.31 6.03
N ALA A 845 -24.97 -23.09 6.91
CA ALA A 845 -26.31 -23.67 6.78
C ALA A 845 -27.01 -23.26 5.47
N ARG A 846 -26.71 -22.06 4.94
CA ARG A 846 -27.22 -21.57 3.65
C ARG A 846 -26.90 -22.48 2.46
N LEU A 847 -25.85 -23.32 2.55
CA LEU A 847 -25.55 -24.31 1.50
C LEU A 847 -26.64 -25.39 1.39
N GLU A 848 -27.39 -25.66 2.46
CA GLU A 848 -28.50 -26.62 2.43
C GLU A 848 -29.64 -26.14 1.52
N GLU A 849 -29.76 -24.83 1.30
CA GLU A 849 -30.73 -24.22 0.39
C GLU A 849 -30.13 -23.95 -1.00
N SER A 850 -28.90 -23.41 -1.03
CA SER A 850 -28.27 -22.94 -2.27
C SER A 850 -27.65 -24.07 -3.09
N PHE A 851 -27.04 -25.05 -2.43
CA PHE A 851 -26.32 -26.19 -3.03
C PHE A 851 -26.55 -27.48 -2.22
N PRO A 852 -27.79 -28.01 -2.19
CA PRO A 852 -28.16 -29.11 -1.31
C PRO A 852 -27.34 -30.39 -1.52
N GLU A 853 -26.88 -30.67 -2.75
CA GLU A 853 -25.98 -31.78 -3.08
C GLU A 853 -24.57 -31.60 -2.48
N VAL A 854 -24.07 -30.36 -2.43
CA VAL A 854 -22.81 -30.04 -1.77
C VAL A 854 -22.97 -30.17 -0.26
N ALA A 855 -24.05 -29.63 0.31
CA ALA A 855 -24.32 -29.75 1.74
C ALA A 855 -24.48 -31.22 2.17
N HIS A 856 -25.13 -32.05 1.36
CA HIS A 856 -25.14 -33.51 1.56
C HIS A 856 -23.73 -34.07 1.64
N THR A 857 -22.88 -33.74 0.65
CA THR A 857 -21.51 -34.24 0.57
C THR A 857 -20.69 -33.82 1.80
N LEU A 858 -20.73 -32.54 2.15
CA LEU A 858 -20.04 -31.97 3.32
C LEU A 858 -20.54 -32.58 4.63
N ARG A 859 -21.82 -32.92 4.72
CA ARG A 859 -22.38 -33.58 5.89
C ARG A 859 -21.87 -35.01 6.10
N HIS A 860 -21.55 -35.72 5.02
CA HIS A 860 -21.10 -37.13 5.06
C HIS A 860 -19.59 -37.31 4.94
N VAL A 861 -18.85 -36.25 4.61
CA VAL A 861 -17.39 -36.30 4.55
C VAL A 861 -16.82 -36.77 5.88
N SER A 862 -15.79 -37.62 5.81
CA SER A 862 -15.20 -38.23 7.00
C SER A 862 -13.74 -38.62 6.76
N PHE A 863 -12.86 -38.11 7.59
CA PHE A 863 -11.43 -38.39 7.50
C PHE A 863 -10.99 -39.36 8.59
N ARG A 864 -9.92 -40.11 8.32
CA ARG A 864 -9.31 -41.02 9.29
C ARG A 864 -7.98 -40.43 9.75
N VAL A 865 -7.66 -40.60 11.03
CA VAL A 865 -6.43 -40.08 11.63
C VAL A 865 -5.19 -40.62 10.90
N GLU A 866 -5.24 -41.86 10.41
CA GLU A 866 -4.15 -42.48 9.65
C GLU A 866 -3.91 -41.80 8.28
N ASP A 867 -4.98 -41.36 7.61
CA ASP A 867 -4.86 -40.58 6.37
C ASP A 867 -4.18 -39.24 6.67
N LEU A 868 -4.66 -38.53 7.70
CA LEU A 868 -4.14 -37.22 8.09
C LEU A 868 -2.65 -37.29 8.44
N ASN A 869 -2.23 -38.26 9.25
CA ASN A 869 -0.81 -38.43 9.59
C ASN A 869 0.06 -38.63 8.35
N THR A 870 -0.44 -39.36 7.36
CA THR A 870 0.28 -39.58 6.09
C THR A 870 0.40 -38.29 5.28
N TRP A 871 -0.67 -37.49 5.21
CA TRP A 871 -0.66 -36.22 4.51
C TRP A 871 0.26 -35.19 5.16
N LEU A 872 0.23 -35.13 6.49
CA LEU A 872 1.05 -34.23 7.28
C LEU A 872 2.54 -34.59 7.17
N ALA A 873 2.88 -35.88 7.11
CA ALA A 873 4.24 -36.29 6.81
C ALA A 873 4.67 -35.82 5.41
N ALA A 874 3.87 -36.07 4.38
CA ALA A 874 4.21 -35.65 3.02
C ALA A 874 4.35 -34.13 2.87
N THR A 875 3.45 -33.35 3.46
CA THR A 875 3.44 -31.89 3.29
C THR A 875 4.49 -31.20 4.15
N SER A 876 4.49 -31.48 5.45
CA SER A 876 5.28 -30.75 6.43
C SER A 876 6.71 -31.27 6.56
N HIS A 877 6.95 -32.57 6.33
CA HIS A 877 8.28 -33.19 6.42
C HIS A 877 8.95 -33.32 5.05
N ASP A 878 8.26 -33.90 4.06
CA ASP A 878 8.84 -34.12 2.73
C ASP A 878 8.77 -32.88 1.82
N GLY A 879 7.90 -31.91 2.15
CA GLY A 879 7.74 -30.66 1.41
C GLY A 879 6.85 -30.78 0.17
N ASP A 880 6.05 -31.84 0.05
CA ASP A 880 5.07 -32.00 -1.03
C ASP A 880 4.00 -30.89 -0.94
N ARG A 881 3.51 -30.43 -2.10
CA ARG A 881 2.44 -29.43 -2.12
C ARG A 881 1.10 -30.06 -1.69
N PRO A 882 0.25 -29.36 -0.91
CA PRO A 882 -1.04 -29.88 -0.47
C PRO A 882 -1.93 -30.39 -1.61
N GLU A 883 -1.90 -29.73 -2.77
CA GLU A 883 -2.68 -30.09 -3.96
C GLU A 883 -2.25 -31.46 -4.52
N ASP A 884 -0.96 -31.74 -4.52
CA ASP A 884 -0.40 -33.00 -5.04
C ASP A 884 -0.68 -34.15 -4.08
N VAL A 885 -0.68 -33.90 -2.77
CA VAL A 885 -1.06 -34.87 -1.73
C VAL A 885 -2.55 -35.18 -1.82
N ALA A 886 -3.40 -34.16 -1.95
CA ALA A 886 -4.84 -34.30 -2.12
C ALA A 886 -5.18 -35.12 -3.38
N ALA A 887 -4.62 -34.76 -4.55
CA ALA A 887 -4.85 -35.46 -5.81
C ALA A 887 -4.46 -36.95 -5.74
N ARG A 888 -3.32 -37.25 -5.11
CA ARG A 888 -2.85 -38.62 -4.92
C ARG A 888 -3.80 -39.41 -4.03
N TRP A 889 -4.21 -38.84 -2.89
CA TRP A 889 -5.14 -39.50 -1.98
C TRP A 889 -6.51 -39.75 -2.62
N LEU A 890 -7.05 -38.77 -3.36
CA LEU A 890 -8.31 -38.91 -4.09
C LEU A 890 -8.28 -40.07 -5.08
N SER A 891 -7.20 -40.19 -5.86
CA SER A 891 -7.02 -41.28 -6.83
C SER A 891 -7.00 -42.68 -6.20
N GLN A 892 -6.59 -42.78 -4.94
CA GLN A 892 -6.48 -44.02 -4.18
C GLN A 892 -7.76 -44.37 -3.40
N ASN A 893 -8.67 -43.41 -3.21
CA ASN A 893 -9.87 -43.56 -2.37
C ASN A 893 -11.22 -43.34 -3.11
N PRO A 894 -11.40 -43.81 -4.37
CA PRO A 894 -12.61 -43.52 -5.15
C PRO A 894 -13.90 -44.04 -4.51
N GLN A 895 -13.84 -45.15 -3.77
CA GLN A 895 -15.02 -45.73 -3.12
C GLN A 895 -15.53 -44.85 -1.97
N ARG A 896 -14.62 -44.28 -1.16
CA ARG A 896 -15.00 -43.37 -0.06
C ARG A 896 -15.62 -42.07 -0.59
N ILE A 897 -15.09 -41.57 -1.70
CA ILE A 897 -15.63 -40.37 -2.35
C ILE A 897 -17.05 -40.63 -2.84
N LYS A 898 -17.31 -41.79 -3.45
CA LYS A 898 -18.67 -42.19 -3.88
C LYS A 898 -19.65 -42.27 -2.70
N GLU A 899 -19.21 -42.82 -1.56
CA GLU A 899 -20.01 -42.87 -0.33
C GLU A 899 -20.37 -41.46 0.16
N TRP A 900 -19.43 -40.51 0.14
CA TRP A 900 -19.73 -39.11 0.51
C TRP A 900 -20.71 -38.43 -0.45
N LEU A 901 -20.63 -38.76 -1.75
CA LEU A 901 -21.53 -38.25 -2.79
C LEU A 901 -22.90 -38.97 -2.79
N GLY A 902 -23.07 -40.03 -2.00
CA GLY A 902 -24.29 -40.85 -1.96
C GLY A 902 -24.54 -41.65 -3.25
N ARG A 903 -23.48 -42.12 -3.94
CA ARG A 903 -23.56 -42.82 -5.23
C ARG A 903 -23.00 -44.24 -5.21
#